data_AF-G1VFM8-F1
#
_entry.id   AF-G1VFM8-F1
#
_cell.length_a   1.000
_cell.length_b   1.000
_cell.length_c   1.000
_cell.angle_alpha   90.00
_cell.angle_beta   90.00
_cell.angle_gamma   90.00
#
_symmetry.space_group_name_H-M   'P 1'
#
loop_
_entity.id
_entity.type
_entity.pdbx_description
1 polymer ?
#
loop_
_entity_poly.entity_id
_entity_poly.type
_entity_poly.pdbx_seq_one_letter_code
_entity_poly.pdbx_strand_id
1 'polypeptide(L)'
;MKRTLLFVVTAFTNIFLANADPITKAQALSIATKYISNPKLSNDTPKTRSSQANEQPAYYIFTNPNDKKFVIISGESKLNELVGYGDKMTENPNDKPPYFKLFLKEYERVVKEVRSKATATTPQRPIKRKVEPLLTCKWSQYDPFNKYTPLSNGQHTPTGCVATATAQVMFYNKWPKNRPQDYIASTGDDAKKSATYWWDEMKNTTNEMRTEHSRQAVGVLMSDIGKAVNMRYYYRGSDSNLQYACNALRDKFDYTVRYLDKNFLPANDFLNEVMQEISDGYPVLVVGGPHAFVYDGYDEQGLIHTNWGWGGENDGYFDINIVTLNVSGFALNSGTFWDDISVVFAHPNDGKATPFKDIERGLDARTTTSLTIDKTEANRSESFSAKIEKLGSYSSVKGELGVFTGKVALALYNDKNERVKIFNSTASDQTWASIFTSMSFDVADINFKGIADGNYRLVPVFSEMLDTKTKEHGDWKPINHANEIEVRLTPNAVQFNTNNPKDVVIIEKAPSLLAPYYEGSGFKGAYSFTMYNPGREEVRGELVMTLTNQETKKEYNGYLLTPNVVAQRLGRTTFVINMLPLYYNKPSLGNLPRGKYDVKLSIKANRKGTEVEIPIDMKEPFEIEVLPYVNNGNIELTFLDYYVDGEYANYSTFQLNKIKNISLQVHSKVSGYQIRNGYRGPIHYRLLDLTSNKWIDLGTINNIYLPCDADNNAAQTRITFAASQLEPNHSYEIHIEVERDGKREDIWNPNVLRNTFSTVDELKPTGINLLKTKQSRALDIFTLQGLRLSQPWEELPAGIYIVDGKKIIKK
;
A
#
# COMPACT_ATOMS: atom_id res chain seq x y z
N MET A 1 31.92 -32.59 -17.53
CA MET A 1 32.45 -32.17 -16.21
C MET A 1 31.33 -31.55 -15.39
N LYS A 2 31.12 -32.08 -14.18
CA LYS A 2 29.92 -31.88 -13.35
C LYS A 2 29.89 -30.46 -12.76
N ARG A 3 28.85 -29.69 -13.09
CA ARG A 3 28.50 -28.44 -12.41
C ARG A 3 27.78 -28.78 -11.10
N THR A 4 28.48 -28.61 -9.99
CA THR A 4 27.89 -28.69 -8.64
C THR A 4 27.15 -27.38 -8.38
N LEU A 5 25.83 -27.40 -8.56
CA LEU A 5 24.95 -26.27 -8.29
C LEU A 5 24.54 -26.33 -6.81
N LEU A 6 25.18 -25.51 -5.97
CA LEU A 6 24.78 -25.30 -4.58
C LEU A 6 23.79 -24.13 -4.57
N PHE A 7 22.49 -24.44 -4.48
CA PHE A 7 21.46 -23.41 -4.30
C PHE A 7 21.46 -22.94 -2.84
N VAL A 8 22.07 -21.79 -2.58
CA VAL A 8 21.88 -21.05 -1.32
C VAL A 8 20.72 -20.09 -1.56
N VAL A 9 19.54 -20.48 -1.09
CA VAL A 9 18.34 -19.63 -1.10
C VAL A 9 18.31 -18.85 0.21
N THR A 10 18.74 -17.60 0.16
CA THR A 10 18.55 -16.61 1.22
C THR A 10 17.07 -16.21 1.23
N ALA A 11 16.26 -16.87 2.06
CA ALA A 11 14.87 -16.51 2.28
C ALA A 11 14.65 -16.16 3.75
N PHE A 12 14.75 -14.86 4.04
CA PHE A 12 14.20 -14.28 5.27
C PHE A 12 12.68 -14.37 5.19
N THR A 13 12.06 -15.17 6.04
CA THR A 13 10.66 -14.96 6.36
C THR A 13 10.31 -15.25 7.83
N ASN A 14 9.20 -14.66 8.28
CA ASN A 14 8.73 -14.53 9.65
C ASN A 14 8.04 -15.81 10.11
N ILE A 15 7.93 -16.03 11.42
CA ILE A 15 6.73 -16.72 11.93
C ILE A 15 5.78 -15.70 12.57
N PHE A 16 4.49 -15.97 12.40
CA PHE A 16 3.46 -15.64 13.37
C PHE A 16 3.18 -16.88 14.22
N LEU A 17 3.21 -16.76 15.54
CA LEU A 17 1.97 -16.54 16.28
C LEU A 17 2.23 -15.90 17.65
N ALA A 18 1.18 -15.20 18.10
CA ALA A 18 0.81 -14.86 19.47
C ALA A 18 1.68 -15.44 20.58
N ASN A 19 2.27 -14.56 21.41
CA ASN A 19 3.18 -14.85 22.54
C ASN A 19 4.40 -15.74 22.15
N ALA A 20 5.63 -15.29 22.45
CA ALA A 20 6.81 -16.10 22.08
C ALA A 20 6.90 -17.31 22.99
N ASP A 21 6.65 -18.51 22.47
CA ASP A 21 7.03 -19.76 23.12
C ASP A 21 8.03 -20.54 22.25
N PRO A 22 9.11 -21.11 22.81
CA PRO A 22 10.08 -21.87 22.02
C PRO A 22 9.51 -23.14 21.36
N ILE A 23 9.98 -23.49 20.17
CA ILE A 23 9.61 -24.76 19.50
C ILE A 23 10.22 -25.94 20.26
N THR A 24 9.37 -26.89 20.65
CA THR A 24 9.81 -28.09 21.38
C THR A 24 10.46 -29.11 20.44
N LYS A 25 11.35 -29.96 20.97
CA LYS A 25 11.99 -31.05 20.20
C LYS A 25 10.97 -31.96 19.48
N ALA A 26 9.81 -32.22 20.07
CA ALA A 26 8.76 -33.07 19.49
C ALA A 26 8.08 -32.40 18.29
N GLN A 27 7.76 -31.11 18.39
CA GLN A 27 7.27 -30.30 17.27
C GLN A 27 8.34 -30.23 16.17
N ALA A 28 9.60 -30.03 16.56
CA ALA A 28 10.70 -29.95 15.61
C ALA A 28 10.89 -31.27 14.83
N LEU A 29 10.77 -32.41 15.52
CA LEU A 29 10.81 -33.74 14.91
C LEU A 29 9.63 -33.96 13.95
N SER A 30 8.41 -33.54 14.33
CA SER A 30 7.22 -33.62 13.48
C SER A 30 7.30 -32.75 12.23
N ILE A 31 8.09 -31.69 12.25
CA ILE A 31 8.35 -30.86 11.07
C ILE A 31 9.44 -31.52 10.23
N ALA A 32 10.50 -32.05 10.86
CA ALA A 32 11.60 -32.74 10.18
C ALA A 32 11.13 -33.94 9.34
N THR A 33 10.11 -34.68 9.79
CA THR A 33 9.55 -35.84 9.08
C THR A 33 8.91 -35.49 7.74
N LYS A 34 8.57 -34.22 7.52
CA LYS A 34 8.06 -33.72 6.23
C LYS A 34 9.17 -33.60 5.16
N TYR A 35 10.43 -33.56 5.59
CA TYR A 35 11.59 -33.30 4.72
C TYR A 35 12.54 -34.50 4.61
N ILE A 36 12.59 -35.35 5.63
CA ILE A 36 13.41 -36.56 5.63
C ILE A 36 12.62 -37.71 6.25
N SER A 37 12.70 -38.88 5.62
CA SER A 37 12.18 -40.11 6.20
C SER A 37 13.01 -40.49 7.43
N ASN A 38 12.37 -40.95 8.51
CA ASN A 38 13.01 -41.39 9.76
C ASN A 38 14.12 -40.44 10.31
N PRO A 39 13.82 -39.15 10.56
CA PRO A 39 14.80 -38.15 10.98
C PRO A 39 15.36 -38.45 12.39
N LYS A 40 16.69 -38.49 12.52
CA LYS A 40 17.40 -38.61 13.80
C LYS A 40 18.05 -37.29 14.18
N LEU A 41 17.87 -36.83 15.42
CA LEU A 41 18.48 -35.60 15.90
C LEU A 41 20.02 -35.74 15.92
N SER A 42 20.72 -34.79 15.32
CA SER A 42 22.17 -34.73 15.23
C SER A 42 22.81 -34.23 16.53
N ASN A 43 23.97 -34.79 16.86
CA ASN A 43 24.77 -34.44 18.04
C ASN A 43 25.36 -33.02 17.98
N ASP A 44 25.36 -32.37 16.81
CA ASP A 44 25.80 -30.98 16.57
C ASP A 44 24.71 -29.93 16.81
N THR A 45 23.54 -30.35 17.29
CA THR A 45 22.55 -29.41 17.81
C THR A 45 23.18 -28.68 19.00
N PRO A 46 23.20 -27.34 19.05
CA PRO A 46 23.86 -26.60 20.11
C PRO A 46 23.31 -27.05 21.45
N LYS A 47 24.13 -27.79 22.20
CA LYS A 47 23.84 -28.04 23.61
C LYS A 47 24.08 -26.72 24.31
N THR A 48 23.02 -26.10 24.79
CA THR A 48 23.12 -24.98 25.72
C THR A 48 23.95 -25.47 26.92
N ARG A 49 25.25 -25.17 26.92
CA ARG A 49 26.05 -25.22 28.14
C ARG A 49 25.65 -23.99 28.97
N SER A 50 24.49 -24.08 29.60
CA SER A 50 24.19 -23.36 30.82
C SER A 50 23.36 -24.29 31.69
N SER A 51 23.84 -24.49 32.90
CA SER A 51 23.29 -25.36 33.94
C SER A 51 22.00 -24.80 34.56
N GLN A 52 21.12 -24.22 33.75
CA GLN A 52 19.74 -23.88 34.12
C GLN A 52 18.81 -24.46 33.04
N ALA A 53 18.20 -25.59 33.39
CA ALA A 53 17.61 -26.56 32.49
C ALA A 53 16.24 -26.18 31.87
N ASN A 54 16.06 -24.95 31.39
CA ASN A 54 14.80 -24.55 30.74
C ASN A 54 14.92 -23.73 29.44
N GLU A 55 16.13 -23.43 28.94
CA GLU A 55 16.27 -22.74 27.64
C GLU A 55 16.27 -23.72 26.46
N GLN A 56 15.24 -23.62 25.64
CA GLN A 56 15.09 -24.39 24.41
C GLN A 56 16.08 -23.86 23.35
N PRO A 57 16.79 -24.76 22.63
CA PRO A 57 17.85 -24.42 21.69
C PRO A 57 17.33 -23.53 20.57
N ALA A 58 18.18 -22.75 19.91
CA ALA A 58 17.75 -21.86 18.83
C ALA A 58 17.32 -22.60 17.56
N TYR A 59 17.80 -23.83 17.38
CA TYR A 59 17.43 -24.73 16.29
C TYR A 59 17.74 -26.19 16.66
N TYR A 60 17.18 -27.13 15.89
CA TYR A 60 17.37 -28.58 15.95
C TYR A 60 17.82 -29.10 14.60
N ILE A 61 18.92 -29.85 14.52
CA ILE A 61 19.36 -30.47 13.26
C ILE A 61 18.97 -31.94 13.28
N PHE A 62 18.22 -32.41 12.29
CA PHE A 62 17.93 -33.83 12.07
C PHE A 62 18.56 -34.33 10.77
N THR A 63 19.00 -35.58 10.78
CA THR A 63 19.65 -36.28 9.65
C THR A 63 19.10 -37.69 9.51
N ASN A 64 19.15 -38.27 8.31
CA ASN A 64 18.93 -39.70 8.11
C ASN A 64 20.25 -40.39 7.71
N PRO A 65 20.72 -41.41 8.45
CA PRO A 65 21.97 -42.13 8.16
C PRO A 65 22.06 -42.74 6.75
N ASN A 66 20.91 -43.00 6.10
CA ASN A 66 20.85 -43.80 4.88
C ASN A 66 20.92 -42.97 3.58
N ASP A 67 20.59 -41.68 3.60
CA ASP A 67 20.52 -40.86 2.38
C ASP A 67 21.28 -39.51 2.47
N LYS A 68 22.01 -39.29 3.58
CA LYS A 68 22.85 -38.11 3.84
C LYS A 68 22.10 -36.77 3.83
N LYS A 69 20.77 -36.83 3.85
CA LYS A 69 19.91 -35.65 3.92
C LYS A 69 19.91 -35.08 5.33
N PHE A 70 19.78 -33.77 5.43
CA PHE A 70 19.63 -33.06 6.70
C PHE A 70 18.52 -32.04 6.63
N VAL A 71 17.96 -31.70 7.79
CA VAL A 71 16.91 -30.71 7.99
C VAL A 71 17.18 -30.04 9.32
N ILE A 72 17.13 -28.72 9.35
CA ILE A 72 17.39 -27.86 10.48
C ILE A 72 16.09 -27.15 10.76
N ILE A 73 15.59 -27.28 11.97
CA ILE A 73 14.27 -26.86 12.39
C ILE A 73 14.44 -25.81 13.48
N SER A 74 13.67 -24.73 13.42
CA SER A 74 13.82 -23.61 14.35
C SER A 74 13.45 -24.03 15.76
N GLY A 75 14.08 -23.39 16.73
CA GLY A 75 13.71 -23.45 18.13
C GLY A 75 12.86 -22.29 18.61
N GLU A 76 12.49 -21.36 17.73
CA GLU A 76 11.70 -20.17 18.06
C GLU A 76 10.47 -20.09 17.17
N SER A 77 9.29 -20.11 17.79
CA SER A 77 8.02 -20.12 17.05
C SER A 77 7.67 -18.78 16.45
N LYS A 78 8.50 -17.73 16.61
CA LYS A 78 8.44 -16.46 15.87
C LYS A 78 9.40 -16.36 14.66
N LEU A 79 10.22 -17.38 14.38
CA LEU A 79 11.19 -17.46 13.28
C LEU A 79 11.16 -18.76 12.47
N ASN A 80 11.18 -18.68 11.13
CA ASN A 80 10.85 -19.78 10.21
C ASN A 80 11.07 -21.22 10.73
N GLU A 81 10.00 -22.02 10.78
CA GLU A 81 10.03 -23.37 11.38
C GLU A 81 11.08 -24.28 10.74
N LEU A 82 11.33 -24.15 9.44
CA LEU A 82 12.41 -24.81 8.74
C LEU A 82 13.54 -23.79 8.54
N VAL A 83 14.69 -24.04 9.17
CA VAL A 83 15.91 -23.24 9.06
C VAL A 83 16.67 -23.61 7.79
N GLY A 84 16.70 -24.88 7.41
CA GLY A 84 17.29 -25.32 6.14
C GLY A 84 17.30 -26.83 5.98
N TYR A 85 17.41 -27.34 4.75
CA TYR A 85 17.54 -28.78 4.50
C TYR A 85 18.36 -29.02 3.24
N GLY A 86 18.90 -30.21 3.06
CA GLY A 86 19.70 -30.53 1.87
C GLY A 86 20.10 -31.99 1.80
N ASP A 87 20.58 -32.41 0.63
CA ASP A 87 20.79 -33.83 0.32
C ASP A 87 22.16 -34.40 0.73
N LYS A 88 23.06 -33.55 1.25
CA LYS A 88 24.41 -33.97 1.68
C LYS A 88 24.88 -33.15 2.90
N MET A 89 24.90 -33.79 4.06
CA MET A 89 25.56 -33.28 5.27
C MET A 89 26.92 -33.95 5.46
N THR A 90 27.94 -33.19 5.82
CA THR A 90 29.25 -33.76 6.17
C THR A 90 29.16 -34.46 7.53
N GLU A 91 29.63 -35.71 7.61
CA GLU A 91 29.61 -36.49 8.85
C GLU A 91 30.62 -35.97 9.88
N ASN A 92 31.63 -35.21 9.43
CA ASN A 92 32.61 -34.52 10.27
C ASN A 92 32.18 -33.05 10.52
N PRO A 93 31.95 -32.63 11.78
CA PRO A 93 31.56 -31.26 12.13
C PRO A 93 32.61 -30.21 11.77
N ASN A 94 33.89 -30.59 11.74
CA ASN A 94 34.99 -29.68 11.47
C ASN A 94 35.11 -29.30 9.99
N ASP A 95 34.67 -30.19 9.09
CA ASP A 95 34.73 -30.01 7.63
C ASP A 95 33.52 -29.24 7.05
N LYS A 96 32.63 -28.72 7.90
CA LYS A 96 31.50 -27.89 7.42
C LYS A 96 32.01 -26.56 6.87
N PRO A 97 31.48 -26.08 5.72
CA PRO A 97 31.85 -24.80 5.14
C PRO A 97 31.71 -23.66 6.16
N PRO A 98 32.66 -22.71 6.22
CA PRO A 98 32.58 -21.57 7.14
C PRO A 98 31.23 -20.85 7.11
N TYR A 99 30.66 -20.64 5.92
CA TYR A 99 29.33 -20.03 5.70
C TYR A 99 28.17 -20.77 6.37
N PHE A 100 28.25 -22.09 6.54
CA PHE A 100 27.20 -22.89 7.18
C PHE A 100 27.26 -22.77 8.72
N LYS A 101 28.48 -22.75 9.31
CA LYS A 101 28.67 -22.45 10.73
C LYS A 101 28.27 -21.00 11.05
N LEU A 102 28.55 -20.10 10.12
CA LEU A 102 28.20 -18.69 10.15
C LEU A 102 26.66 -18.53 10.21
N PHE A 103 25.95 -19.13 9.27
CA PHE A 103 24.50 -19.15 9.18
C PHE A 103 23.80 -19.61 10.49
N LEU A 104 24.24 -20.74 11.06
CA LEU A 104 23.64 -21.27 12.29
C LEU A 104 23.82 -20.36 13.51
N LYS A 105 24.98 -19.71 13.62
CA LYS A 105 25.27 -18.74 14.69
C LYS A 105 24.37 -17.50 14.64
N GLU A 106 23.84 -17.16 13.47
CA GLU A 106 22.91 -16.02 13.33
C GLU A 106 21.50 -16.37 13.48
N TYR A 107 21.18 -17.58 13.07
CA TYR A 107 19.91 -18.12 13.44
C TYR A 107 19.76 -18.07 14.97
N GLU A 108 20.82 -18.42 15.72
CA GLU A 108 20.91 -18.19 17.16
C GLU A 108 20.76 -16.72 17.59
N ARG A 109 21.41 -15.76 16.91
CA ARG A 109 21.34 -14.33 17.25
C ARG A 109 19.95 -13.74 17.00
N VAL A 110 19.36 -14.05 15.84
CA VAL A 110 18.01 -13.63 15.44
C VAL A 110 16.97 -14.24 16.38
N VAL A 111 17.12 -15.51 16.78
CA VAL A 111 16.28 -16.14 17.82
C VAL A 111 16.34 -15.38 19.14
N LYS A 112 17.53 -14.96 19.58
CA LYS A 112 17.69 -14.17 20.82
C LYS A 112 17.04 -12.78 20.73
N GLU A 113 17.19 -12.07 19.60
CA GLU A 113 16.60 -10.74 19.39
C GLU A 113 15.07 -10.78 19.26
N VAL A 114 14.52 -11.84 18.66
CA VAL A 114 13.07 -12.03 18.54
C VAL A 114 12.45 -12.39 19.88
N ARG A 115 13.15 -13.16 20.71
CA ARG A 115 12.75 -13.43 22.10
C ARG A 115 12.73 -12.15 22.95
N SER A 116 13.48 -11.10 22.58
CA SER A 116 13.61 -9.87 23.39
C SER A 116 12.68 -8.69 23.01
N LYS A 117 11.98 -8.69 21.85
CA LYS A 117 11.22 -7.50 21.32
C LYS A 117 9.68 -7.62 21.32
N ALA A 118 9.10 -8.56 22.06
CA ALA A 118 7.67 -8.86 21.99
C ALA A 118 6.80 -8.05 22.96
N THR A 119 6.35 -6.84 22.57
CA THR A 119 5.30 -6.12 23.33
C THR A 119 4.25 -5.45 22.43
N ALA A 120 3.02 -5.99 22.51
CA ALA A 120 1.69 -5.48 22.13
C ALA A 120 1.46 -4.89 20.72
N THR A 121 0.72 -5.57 19.84
CA THR A 121 0.09 -5.01 18.62
C THR A 121 -1.44 -4.99 18.77
N THR A 122 -2.07 -3.85 18.45
CA THR A 122 -3.53 -3.69 18.38
C THR A 122 -4.08 -4.47 17.17
N PRO A 123 -5.21 -5.17 17.26
CA PRO A 123 -5.79 -5.87 16.11
C PRO A 123 -6.25 -4.87 15.04
N GLN A 124 -5.65 -4.91 13.85
CA GLN A 124 -6.15 -4.19 12.67
C GLN A 124 -7.49 -4.81 12.24
N ARG A 125 -8.51 -3.98 12.00
CA ARG A 125 -9.84 -4.41 11.55
C ARG A 125 -9.84 -4.60 10.03
N PRO A 126 -10.73 -5.43 9.45
CA PRO A 126 -10.80 -5.57 8.00
C PRO A 126 -11.18 -4.25 7.32
N ILE A 127 -10.49 -3.89 6.24
CA ILE A 127 -10.88 -2.79 5.35
C ILE A 127 -12.27 -3.10 4.79
N LYS A 128 -13.18 -2.13 4.84
CA LYS A 128 -14.55 -2.26 4.30
C LYS A 128 -14.53 -2.24 2.77
N ARG A 129 -15.55 -2.80 2.10
CA ARG A 129 -15.63 -2.72 0.63
C ARG A 129 -15.91 -1.31 0.13
N LYS A 130 -16.71 -0.56 0.89
CA LYS A 130 -16.96 0.87 0.67
C LYS A 130 -17.22 1.60 1.98
N VAL A 131 -16.98 2.90 1.98
CA VAL A 131 -17.36 3.83 3.04
C VAL A 131 -17.96 5.06 2.39
N GLU A 132 -19.25 5.28 2.61
CA GLU A 132 -19.92 6.52 2.20
C GLU A 132 -19.26 7.73 2.88
N PRO A 133 -19.32 8.94 2.29
CA PRO A 133 -18.63 10.11 2.83
C PRO A 133 -19.00 10.37 4.29
N LEU A 134 -17.98 10.33 5.16
CA LEU A 134 -18.11 10.52 6.60
C LEU A 134 -18.46 11.98 6.93
N LEU A 135 -17.94 12.94 6.16
CA LEU A 135 -18.26 14.36 6.36
C LEU A 135 -19.61 14.71 5.74
N THR A 136 -20.48 15.26 6.57
CA THR A 136 -21.74 15.86 6.11
C THR A 136 -21.59 17.34 5.77
N CYS A 137 -20.53 18.00 6.28
CA CYS A 137 -20.31 19.42 6.07
C CYS A 137 -19.71 19.71 4.68
N LYS A 138 -20.16 20.79 4.07
CA LYS A 138 -19.66 21.35 2.81
C LYS A 138 -19.17 22.77 3.09
N TRP A 139 -18.04 22.87 3.79
CA TRP A 139 -17.51 24.16 4.23
C TRP A 139 -16.61 24.81 3.18
N SER A 140 -16.48 26.13 3.23
CA SER A 140 -15.66 26.91 2.31
C SER A 140 -14.62 27.76 3.05
N GLN A 141 -13.87 28.57 2.31
CA GLN A 141 -12.88 29.50 2.88
C GLN A 141 -13.40 30.94 3.02
N TYR A 142 -14.63 31.21 2.61
CA TYR A 142 -15.19 32.56 2.53
C TYR A 142 -16.29 32.74 3.57
N ASP A 143 -17.07 33.83 3.49
CA ASP A 143 -18.15 34.09 4.45
C ASP A 143 -19.12 32.89 4.49
N PRO A 144 -19.56 32.44 5.68
CA PRO A 144 -19.30 32.99 7.02
C PRO A 144 -18.04 32.46 7.73
N PHE A 145 -17.32 31.50 7.13
CA PHE A 145 -16.18 30.82 7.73
C PHE A 145 -15.02 31.78 8.07
N ASN A 146 -14.80 32.79 7.22
CA ASN A 146 -13.71 33.75 7.40
C ASN A 146 -14.05 34.98 8.25
N LYS A 147 -15.17 34.97 8.99
CA LYS A 147 -15.68 36.12 9.75
C LYS A 147 -14.65 36.80 10.67
N TYR A 148 -13.66 36.07 11.16
CA TYR A 148 -12.61 36.62 12.05
C TYR A 148 -11.19 36.47 11.50
N THR A 149 -11.04 36.27 10.19
CA THR A 149 -9.73 36.41 9.55
C THR A 149 -9.37 37.90 9.45
N PRO A 150 -8.09 38.26 9.21
CA PRO A 150 -7.71 39.64 8.99
C PRO A 150 -8.46 40.28 7.81
N LEU A 151 -8.70 41.60 7.92
CA LEU A 151 -9.25 42.41 6.84
C LEU A 151 -8.14 42.85 5.88
N SER A 152 -8.38 42.75 4.59
CA SER A 152 -7.59 43.34 3.51
C SER A 152 -8.53 44.11 2.58
N ASN A 153 -8.31 45.42 2.42
CA ASN A 153 -9.19 46.32 1.66
C ASN A 153 -10.68 46.24 2.08
N GLY A 154 -10.93 46.15 3.39
CA GLY A 154 -12.29 46.09 3.95
C GLY A 154 -13.00 44.74 3.78
N GLN A 155 -12.33 43.72 3.24
CA GLN A 155 -12.87 42.36 3.12
C GLN A 155 -12.04 41.38 3.94
N HIS A 156 -12.71 40.40 4.55
CA HIS A 156 -12.03 39.32 5.23
C HIS A 156 -11.23 38.47 4.24
N THR A 157 -9.97 38.20 4.56
CA THR A 157 -9.12 37.26 3.81
C THR A 157 -9.70 35.83 3.88
N PRO A 158 -9.42 34.94 2.91
CA PRO A 158 -9.86 33.55 3.02
C PRO A 158 -9.29 32.85 4.25
N THR A 159 -10.00 31.86 4.81
CA THR A 159 -9.52 31.08 5.98
C THR A 159 -8.21 30.36 5.72
N GLY A 160 -7.98 29.91 4.48
CA GLY A 160 -6.89 29.03 4.09
C GLY A 160 -7.31 27.57 4.06
N CYS A 161 -6.85 26.82 3.06
CA CYS A 161 -7.25 25.43 2.81
C CYS A 161 -6.94 24.49 3.98
N VAL A 162 -5.76 24.64 4.61
CA VAL A 162 -5.34 23.86 5.77
C VAL A 162 -6.29 24.08 6.96
N ALA A 163 -6.70 25.34 7.20
CA ALA A 163 -7.64 25.65 8.28
C ALA A 163 -9.02 25.06 7.99
N THR A 164 -9.53 25.21 6.77
CA THR A 164 -10.84 24.65 6.38
C THR A 164 -10.86 23.12 6.47
N ALA A 165 -9.86 22.42 5.94
CA ALA A 165 -9.77 20.96 6.02
C ALA A 165 -9.72 20.48 7.48
N THR A 166 -8.87 21.10 8.30
CA THR A 166 -8.75 20.79 9.74
C THR A 166 -10.07 21.02 10.47
N ALA A 167 -10.76 22.13 10.18
CA ALA A 167 -12.04 22.47 10.79
C ALA A 167 -13.14 21.46 10.46
N GLN A 168 -13.18 20.94 9.22
CA GLN A 168 -14.15 19.90 8.82
C GLN A 168 -13.95 18.60 9.61
N VAL A 169 -12.70 18.16 9.80
CA VAL A 169 -12.39 16.97 10.63
C VAL A 169 -12.72 17.20 12.10
N MET A 170 -12.42 18.38 12.64
CA MET A 170 -12.79 18.72 14.03
C MET A 170 -14.30 18.80 14.22
N PHE A 171 -15.04 19.32 13.24
CA PHE A 171 -16.51 19.38 13.26
C PHE A 171 -17.16 18.00 13.20
N TYR A 172 -16.63 17.09 12.39
CA TYR A 172 -17.08 15.69 12.37
C TYR A 172 -16.94 15.03 13.74
N ASN A 173 -15.78 15.22 14.38
CA ASN A 173 -15.51 14.69 15.71
C ASN A 173 -16.26 15.46 16.82
N LYS A 174 -16.71 16.69 16.55
CA LYS A 174 -17.18 17.68 17.53
C LYS A 174 -16.23 17.79 18.72
N TRP A 175 -14.94 17.91 18.42
CA TRP A 175 -13.85 17.87 19.40
C TRP A 175 -12.78 18.92 19.10
N PRO A 176 -12.14 19.53 20.12
CA PRO A 176 -12.40 19.39 21.56
C PRO A 176 -13.63 20.17 22.02
N LYS A 177 -14.10 19.92 23.25
CA LYS A 177 -15.15 20.77 23.86
C LYS A 177 -14.60 22.14 24.27
N ASN A 178 -13.45 22.14 24.96
CA ASN A 178 -12.83 23.33 25.50
C ASN A 178 -11.87 23.96 24.49
N ARG A 179 -11.84 25.29 24.45
CA ARG A 179 -10.89 26.05 23.62
C ARG A 179 -9.54 26.19 24.33
N PRO A 180 -8.43 26.32 23.59
CA PRO A 180 -7.15 26.74 24.16
C PRO A 180 -7.33 28.05 24.94
N GLN A 181 -6.86 28.08 26.19
CA GLN A 181 -7.10 29.23 27.09
C GLN A 181 -6.50 30.53 26.54
N ASP A 182 -5.37 30.45 25.86
CA ASP A 182 -4.69 31.56 25.19
C ASP A 182 -5.46 32.13 23.98
N TYR A 183 -6.50 31.44 23.50
CA TYR A 183 -7.31 31.89 22.37
C TYR A 183 -8.65 32.53 22.77
N ILE A 184 -9.01 32.47 24.05
CA ILE A 184 -10.23 33.07 24.58
C ILE A 184 -10.01 34.59 24.71
N ALA A 185 -10.84 35.38 24.03
CA ALA A 185 -10.72 36.83 24.09
C ALA A 185 -11.33 37.38 25.39
N SER A 186 -10.73 38.42 25.96
CA SER A 186 -11.32 39.15 27.10
C SER A 186 -12.46 40.09 26.67
N THR A 187 -12.53 40.44 25.38
CA THR A 187 -13.51 41.37 24.79
C THR A 187 -14.00 40.86 23.43
N GLY A 188 -15.08 41.45 22.92
CA GLY A 188 -15.74 41.05 21.68
C GLY A 188 -17.10 40.38 21.92
N ASP A 189 -17.61 39.73 20.87
CA ASP A 189 -18.85 38.96 20.94
C ASP A 189 -18.72 37.71 21.84
N ASP A 190 -19.87 37.10 22.13
CA ASP A 190 -19.94 35.99 23.09
C ASP A 190 -19.20 34.74 22.60
N ALA A 191 -19.13 34.52 21.28
CA ALA A 191 -18.38 33.38 20.71
C ALA A 191 -16.88 33.53 20.99
N LYS A 192 -16.31 34.72 20.79
CA LYS A 192 -14.88 34.98 21.05
C LYS A 192 -14.50 34.86 22.53
N LYS A 193 -15.41 35.25 23.44
CA LYS A 193 -15.23 35.14 24.90
C LYS A 193 -15.55 33.76 25.45
N SER A 194 -16.19 32.88 24.67
CA SER A 194 -16.57 31.54 25.11
C SER A 194 -15.34 30.68 25.40
N ALA A 195 -15.39 29.91 26.50
CA ALA A 195 -14.37 28.92 26.84
C ALA A 195 -14.52 27.60 26.06
N THR A 196 -15.61 27.42 25.33
CA THR A 196 -15.92 26.18 24.59
C THR A 196 -16.28 26.46 23.14
N TYR A 197 -16.03 25.49 22.26
CA TYR A 197 -16.57 25.52 20.90
C TYR A 197 -18.07 25.24 20.90
N TRP A 198 -18.83 26.03 20.15
CA TRP A 198 -20.28 25.89 20.03
C TRP A 198 -20.66 24.94 18.89
N TRP A 199 -20.29 23.66 19.03
CA TRP A 199 -20.47 22.65 17.97
C TRP A 199 -21.91 22.53 17.46
N ASP A 200 -22.92 22.67 18.33
CA ASP A 200 -24.33 22.54 17.94
C ASP A 200 -24.86 23.75 17.14
N GLU A 201 -24.17 24.89 17.24
CA GLU A 201 -24.48 26.12 16.49
C GLU A 201 -23.90 26.08 15.08
N MET A 202 -22.81 25.34 14.87
CA MET A 202 -22.21 25.12 13.55
C MET A 202 -23.08 24.16 12.73
N LYS A 203 -23.31 24.48 11.44
CA LYS A 203 -24.15 23.70 10.52
C LYS A 203 -23.35 23.13 9.35
N ASN A 204 -23.96 22.26 8.55
CA ASN A 204 -23.26 21.57 7.47
C ASN A 204 -22.93 22.49 6.30
N THR A 205 -23.77 23.50 6.02
CA THR A 205 -23.60 24.38 4.86
C THR A 205 -23.74 25.86 5.20
N THR A 206 -23.19 26.73 4.36
CA THR A 206 -23.38 28.19 4.46
C THR A 206 -24.87 28.59 4.54
N ASN A 207 -25.73 27.93 3.76
CA ASN A 207 -27.16 28.25 3.69
C ASN A 207 -27.95 27.88 4.97
N GLU A 208 -27.40 26.99 5.79
CA GLU A 208 -27.96 26.61 7.09
C GLU A 208 -27.50 27.55 8.21
N MET A 209 -26.33 28.21 8.06
CA MET A 209 -25.76 29.15 9.02
C MET A 209 -26.42 30.55 8.92
N ARG A 210 -27.74 30.60 9.17
CA ARG A 210 -28.57 31.79 8.97
C ARG A 210 -28.51 32.79 10.12
N THR A 211 -28.11 32.35 11.31
CA THR A 211 -28.06 33.20 12.51
C THR A 211 -26.65 33.75 12.71
N GLU A 212 -26.55 34.96 13.26
CA GLU A 212 -25.26 35.53 13.62
C GLU A 212 -24.50 34.60 14.58
N HIS A 213 -25.20 33.96 15.52
CA HIS A 213 -24.63 32.99 16.46
C HIS A 213 -23.94 31.80 15.75
N SER A 214 -24.58 31.20 14.73
CA SER A 214 -23.97 30.13 13.93
C SER A 214 -22.74 30.57 13.12
N ARG A 215 -22.78 31.81 12.59
CA ARG A 215 -21.67 32.42 11.83
C ARG A 215 -20.49 32.76 12.74
N GLN A 216 -20.76 33.25 13.95
CA GLN A 216 -19.74 33.52 14.97
C GLN A 216 -19.08 32.23 15.46
N ALA A 217 -19.88 31.17 15.71
CA ALA A 217 -19.37 29.87 16.13
C ALA A 217 -18.31 29.32 15.16
N VAL A 218 -18.66 29.22 13.86
CA VAL A 218 -17.73 28.69 12.85
C VAL A 218 -16.54 29.62 12.61
N GLY A 219 -16.76 30.93 12.67
CA GLY A 219 -15.69 31.92 12.53
C GLY A 219 -14.63 31.80 13.63
N VAL A 220 -15.03 31.53 14.88
CA VAL A 220 -14.10 31.32 16.00
C VAL A 220 -13.26 30.08 15.77
N LEU A 221 -13.88 28.97 15.36
CA LEU A 221 -13.15 27.73 15.04
C LEU A 221 -12.09 27.97 13.97
N MET A 222 -12.48 28.59 12.85
CA MET A 222 -11.56 28.90 11.74
C MET A 222 -10.43 29.84 12.16
N SER A 223 -10.71 30.84 12.99
CA SER A 223 -9.70 31.78 13.51
C SER A 223 -8.70 31.09 14.44
N ASP A 224 -9.17 30.26 15.36
CA ASP A 224 -8.34 29.53 16.31
C ASP A 224 -7.44 28.52 15.61
N ILE A 225 -7.98 27.77 14.64
CA ILE A 225 -7.19 26.87 13.80
C ILE A 225 -6.17 27.67 13.00
N GLY A 226 -6.57 28.77 12.36
CA GLY A 226 -5.68 29.65 11.61
C GLY A 226 -4.48 30.13 12.43
N LYS A 227 -4.70 30.53 13.69
CA LYS A 227 -3.62 30.87 14.63
C LYS A 227 -2.73 29.66 14.92
N ALA A 228 -3.33 28.51 15.25
CA ALA A 228 -2.60 27.30 15.63
C ALA A 228 -1.73 26.75 14.49
N VAL A 229 -2.16 26.93 13.24
CA VAL A 229 -1.41 26.47 12.06
C VAL A 229 -0.48 27.53 11.47
N ASN A 230 -0.24 28.65 12.17
CA ASN A 230 0.60 29.75 11.68
C ASN A 230 0.17 30.26 10.29
N MET A 231 -1.13 30.43 10.08
CA MET A 231 -1.71 30.83 8.80
C MET A 231 -1.16 32.19 8.33
N ARG A 232 -0.71 32.23 7.07
CA ARG A 232 -0.36 33.48 6.38
C ARG A 232 -1.54 33.91 5.53
N TYR A 233 -2.13 35.05 5.88
CA TYR A 233 -3.33 35.57 5.24
C TYR A 233 -3.00 36.52 4.08
N TYR A 234 -3.55 36.28 2.90
CA TYR A 234 -3.48 37.18 1.76
C TYR A 234 -4.87 37.47 1.19
N TYR A 235 -4.98 38.56 0.42
CA TYR A 235 -6.26 38.99 -0.16
C TYR A 235 -6.90 37.93 -1.08
N ARG A 236 -6.09 37.20 -1.86
CA ARG A 236 -6.56 36.21 -2.87
C ARG A 236 -6.53 34.76 -2.39
N GLY A 237 -6.01 34.50 -1.20
CA GLY A 237 -5.78 33.15 -0.68
C GLY A 237 -4.97 33.22 0.61
N SER A 238 -4.97 32.15 1.39
CA SER A 238 -4.19 32.06 2.62
C SER A 238 -3.50 30.70 2.66
N ASP A 239 -2.27 30.65 3.15
CA ASP A 239 -1.47 29.43 3.14
C ASP A 239 -0.89 29.06 4.51
N SER A 240 -0.68 27.76 4.67
CA SER A 240 -0.07 27.11 5.82
C SER A 240 0.42 25.72 5.36
N ASN A 241 0.84 24.86 6.29
CA ASN A 241 1.34 23.54 6.02
C ASN A 241 0.65 22.48 6.89
N LEU A 242 0.39 21.30 6.32
CA LEU A 242 -0.20 20.15 7.01
C LEU A 242 0.57 19.70 8.25
N GLN A 243 1.90 19.86 8.28
CA GLN A 243 2.72 19.59 9.46
C GLN A 243 2.37 20.53 10.63
N TYR A 244 2.00 21.80 10.37
CA TYR A 244 1.50 22.67 11.43
C TYR A 244 0.13 22.22 11.92
N ALA A 245 -0.74 21.72 11.04
CA ALA A 245 -2.01 21.11 11.46
C ALA A 245 -1.78 19.86 12.32
N CYS A 246 -0.80 19.01 11.97
CA CYS A 246 -0.39 17.86 12.78
C CYS A 246 -0.01 18.27 14.21
N ASN A 247 0.87 19.27 14.35
CA ASN A 247 1.27 19.77 15.66
C ASN A 247 0.11 20.48 16.40
N ALA A 248 -0.70 21.28 15.70
CA ALA A 248 -1.85 21.96 16.30
C ALA A 248 -2.87 20.97 16.87
N LEU A 249 -3.20 19.92 16.12
CA LEU A 249 -4.10 18.87 16.58
C LEU A 249 -3.55 18.18 17.83
N ARG A 250 -2.26 17.81 17.81
CA ARG A 250 -1.58 17.17 18.95
C ARG A 250 -1.52 18.06 20.19
N ASP A 251 -1.01 19.28 20.01
CA ASP A 251 -0.52 20.10 21.13
C ASP A 251 -1.55 21.13 21.61
N LYS A 252 -2.55 21.48 20.77
CA LYS A 252 -3.56 22.51 21.09
C LYS A 252 -4.98 21.98 21.11
N PHE A 253 -5.32 20.99 20.29
CA PHE A 253 -6.70 20.52 20.13
C PHE A 253 -6.97 19.13 20.70
N ASP A 254 -6.01 18.56 21.43
CA ASP A 254 -6.15 17.31 22.20
C ASP A 254 -6.51 16.10 21.33
N TYR A 255 -5.70 15.88 20.29
CA TYR A 255 -5.74 14.69 19.44
C TYR A 255 -4.47 13.84 19.61
N THR A 256 -4.58 12.54 19.38
CA THR A 256 -3.41 11.76 18.93
C THR A 256 -3.33 11.83 17.42
N VAL A 257 -2.11 11.94 16.88
CA VAL A 257 -1.90 12.12 15.43
C VAL A 257 -0.79 11.24 14.90
N ARG A 258 -0.92 10.84 13.64
CA ARG A 258 0.11 10.17 12.86
C ARG A 258 0.25 10.85 11.49
N TYR A 259 1.48 11.02 11.04
CA TYR A 259 1.80 11.66 9.76
C TYR A 259 2.33 10.61 8.77
N LEU A 260 1.90 10.68 7.51
CA LEU A 260 2.35 9.78 6.46
C LEU A 260 2.51 10.57 5.16
N ASP A 261 3.56 10.28 4.39
CA ASP A 261 3.85 10.95 3.12
C ASP A 261 4.03 9.90 2.02
N LYS A 262 3.27 10.07 0.94
CA LYS A 262 3.16 9.14 -0.18
C LYS A 262 4.43 9.08 -1.02
N ASN A 263 5.21 10.17 -1.07
CA ASN A 263 6.30 10.34 -2.03
C ASN A 263 7.46 9.37 -1.86
N PHE A 264 7.58 8.74 -0.69
CA PHE A 264 8.64 7.78 -0.41
C PHE A 264 8.13 6.39 -0.03
N LEU A 265 6.82 6.14 -0.15
CA LEU A 265 6.24 4.83 0.10
C LEU A 265 6.20 3.96 -1.17
N PRO A 266 6.30 2.62 -1.01
CA PRO A 266 6.01 1.66 -2.06
C PRO A 266 4.57 1.74 -2.57
N ALA A 267 4.33 1.12 -3.72
CA ALA A 267 3.02 1.05 -4.35
C ALA A 267 1.93 0.56 -3.38
N ASN A 268 0.80 1.27 -3.34
CA ASN A 268 -0.42 0.96 -2.57
C ASN A 268 -0.32 1.04 -1.04
N ASP A 269 0.88 1.11 -0.43
CA ASP A 269 1.01 1.19 1.03
C ASP A 269 0.28 2.41 1.60
N PHE A 270 0.46 3.57 0.94
CA PHE A 270 -0.24 4.80 1.30
C PHE A 270 -1.77 4.66 1.21
N LEU A 271 -2.27 4.10 0.10
CA LEU A 271 -3.71 3.94 -0.14
C LEU A 271 -4.33 3.01 0.91
N ASN A 272 -3.65 1.91 1.26
CA ASN A 272 -4.12 0.96 2.27
C ASN A 272 -4.25 1.61 3.65
N GLU A 273 -3.26 2.42 4.06
CA GLU A 273 -3.31 3.15 5.33
C GLU A 273 -4.47 4.16 5.37
N VAL A 274 -4.71 4.88 4.26
CA VAL A 274 -5.84 5.81 4.14
C VAL A 274 -7.18 5.08 4.19
N MET A 275 -7.35 4.00 3.41
CA MET A 275 -8.59 3.21 3.40
C MET A 275 -8.86 2.53 4.75
N GLN A 276 -7.81 2.09 5.45
CA GLN A 276 -7.95 1.52 6.79
C GLN A 276 -8.46 2.57 7.79
N GLU A 277 -7.88 3.76 7.79
CA GLU A 277 -8.33 4.84 8.68
C GLU A 277 -9.81 5.20 8.43
N ILE A 278 -10.19 5.37 7.16
CA ILE A 278 -11.57 5.68 6.78
C ILE A 278 -12.51 4.50 7.13
N SER A 279 -12.05 3.25 6.98
CA SER A 279 -12.79 2.06 7.42
C SER A 279 -13.09 2.09 8.92
N ASP A 280 -12.12 2.57 9.71
CA ASP A 280 -12.23 2.69 11.15
C ASP A 280 -13.10 3.88 11.59
N GLY A 281 -13.53 4.71 10.63
CA GLY A 281 -14.50 5.77 10.83
C GLY A 281 -13.87 7.14 11.05
N TYR A 282 -12.60 7.33 10.68
CA TYR A 282 -11.92 8.62 10.83
C TYR A 282 -11.61 9.25 9.47
N PRO A 283 -12.04 10.50 9.22
CA PRO A 283 -11.64 11.24 8.03
C PRO A 283 -10.17 11.67 8.13
N VAL A 284 -9.50 11.72 6.98
CA VAL A 284 -8.05 11.94 6.87
C VAL A 284 -7.77 13.32 6.32
N LEU A 285 -6.93 14.11 7.01
CA LEU A 285 -6.46 15.40 6.49
C LEU A 285 -5.38 15.18 5.45
N VAL A 286 -5.46 15.88 4.33
CA VAL A 286 -4.59 15.66 3.17
C VAL A 286 -4.01 16.98 2.69
N VAL A 287 -2.77 16.94 2.22
CA VAL A 287 -2.25 17.88 1.22
C VAL A 287 -1.92 17.07 -0.02
N GLY A 288 -2.27 17.61 -1.19
CA GLY A 288 -1.86 17.12 -2.50
C GLY A 288 -1.57 18.31 -3.41
N GLY A 289 -0.38 18.34 -3.99
CA GLY A 289 0.15 19.51 -4.69
C GLY A 289 0.08 20.77 -3.80
N PRO A 290 -0.51 21.88 -4.27
CA PRO A 290 -0.55 23.15 -3.54
C PRO A 290 -1.74 23.28 -2.56
N HIS A 291 -2.59 22.25 -2.42
CA HIS A 291 -3.89 22.38 -1.73
C HIS A 291 -4.08 21.36 -0.60
N ALA A 292 -4.88 21.75 0.39
CA ALA A 292 -5.27 20.90 1.51
C ALA A 292 -6.77 20.60 1.50
N PHE A 293 -7.14 19.35 1.76
CA PHE A 293 -8.50 18.83 1.65
C PHE A 293 -8.68 17.61 2.56
N VAL A 294 -9.83 16.94 2.51
CA VAL A 294 -10.14 15.78 3.37
C VAL A 294 -10.50 14.56 2.52
N TYR A 295 -9.92 13.41 2.83
CA TYR A 295 -10.44 12.11 2.40
C TYR A 295 -11.39 11.58 3.47
N ASP A 296 -12.63 11.28 3.09
CA ASP A 296 -13.66 10.90 4.06
C ASP A 296 -14.55 9.76 3.58
N GLY A 297 -14.23 9.09 2.49
CA GLY A 297 -14.97 7.94 2.00
C GLY A 297 -14.20 7.25 0.89
N TYR A 298 -14.69 6.10 0.46
CA TYR A 298 -14.22 5.44 -0.76
C TYR A 298 -15.27 4.47 -1.29
N ASP A 299 -15.28 4.28 -2.60
CA ASP A 299 -16.21 3.38 -3.29
C ASP A 299 -15.62 1.97 -3.45
N GLU A 300 -16.38 1.05 -4.05
CA GLU A 300 -15.93 -0.33 -4.25
C GLU A 300 -14.76 -0.45 -5.24
N GLN A 301 -14.51 0.61 -6.00
CA GLN A 301 -13.41 0.72 -6.95
C GLN A 301 -12.11 1.15 -6.25
N GLY A 302 -12.19 1.53 -4.97
CA GLY A 302 -11.06 2.09 -4.22
C GLY A 302 -10.75 3.54 -4.58
N LEU A 303 -11.66 4.22 -5.31
CA LEU A 303 -11.57 5.66 -5.51
C LEU A 303 -11.91 6.34 -4.19
N ILE A 304 -11.13 7.35 -3.83
CA ILE A 304 -11.27 8.02 -2.54
C ILE A 304 -12.18 9.23 -2.69
N HIS A 305 -13.23 9.30 -1.89
CA HIS A 305 -14.07 10.49 -1.78
C HIS A 305 -13.26 11.62 -1.17
N THR A 306 -13.25 12.76 -1.86
CA THR A 306 -12.49 13.95 -1.51
C THR A 306 -13.44 15.12 -1.31
N ASN A 307 -13.37 15.73 -0.13
CA ASN A 307 -13.98 17.02 0.16
C ASN A 307 -12.93 18.12 0.03
N TRP A 308 -13.07 18.99 -0.98
CA TRP A 308 -12.05 19.98 -1.34
C TRP A 308 -12.06 21.23 -0.45
N GLY A 309 -13.07 21.39 0.41
CA GLY A 309 -13.24 22.59 1.22
C GLY A 309 -13.67 23.82 0.40
N TRP A 310 -14.39 23.61 -0.70
CA TRP A 310 -14.92 24.64 -1.60
C TRP A 310 -16.45 24.71 -1.60
N GLY A 311 -17.08 24.48 -0.44
CA GLY A 311 -18.53 24.55 -0.34
C GLY A 311 -19.27 23.40 -1.03
N GLY A 312 -18.57 22.29 -1.30
CA GLY A 312 -19.09 21.11 -2.01
C GLY A 312 -18.81 21.11 -3.52
N GLU A 313 -18.22 22.17 -4.05
CA GLU A 313 -17.81 22.20 -5.46
C GLU A 313 -16.69 21.19 -5.73
N ASN A 314 -16.87 20.39 -6.78
CA ASN A 314 -15.94 19.33 -7.21
C ASN A 314 -15.74 18.17 -6.22
N ASP A 315 -16.46 18.13 -5.10
CA ASP A 315 -16.43 16.97 -4.20
C ASP A 315 -16.84 15.70 -4.95
N GLY A 316 -16.14 14.59 -4.71
CA GLY A 316 -16.38 13.35 -5.44
C GLY A 316 -15.31 12.30 -5.22
N TYR A 317 -15.41 11.20 -5.97
CA TYR A 317 -14.51 10.06 -5.88
C TYR A 317 -13.38 10.16 -6.92
N PHE A 318 -12.14 10.03 -6.48
CA PHE A 318 -10.95 10.22 -7.33
C PHE A 318 -9.92 9.11 -7.15
N ASP A 319 -9.21 8.78 -8.23
CA ASP A 319 -7.96 8.04 -8.14
C ASP A 319 -6.85 9.01 -7.70
N ILE A 320 -6.41 8.84 -6.46
CA ILE A 320 -5.39 9.68 -5.82
C ILE A 320 -4.06 9.69 -6.57
N ASN A 321 -3.82 8.72 -7.46
CA ASN A 321 -2.57 8.63 -8.20
C ASN A 321 -2.57 9.42 -9.51
N ILE A 322 -3.73 9.84 -10.02
CA ILE A 322 -3.83 10.54 -11.31
C ILE A 322 -4.77 11.75 -11.29
N VAL A 323 -5.34 12.10 -10.13
CA VAL A 323 -6.31 13.19 -10.00
C VAL A 323 -5.78 14.54 -10.51
N THR A 324 -6.50 15.08 -11.49
CA THR A 324 -6.32 16.43 -12.02
C THR A 324 -7.67 17.11 -12.16
N LEU A 325 -7.79 18.37 -11.75
CA LEU A 325 -8.99 19.18 -11.92
C LEU A 325 -8.67 20.43 -12.75
N ASN A 326 -9.61 20.83 -13.61
CA ASN A 326 -9.52 22.10 -14.33
C ASN A 326 -9.99 23.25 -13.43
N VAL A 327 -9.16 23.59 -12.45
CA VAL A 327 -9.42 24.64 -11.46
C VAL A 327 -8.39 25.76 -11.59
N SER A 328 -8.78 26.96 -11.22
CA SER A 328 -7.90 28.12 -11.19
C SER A 328 -8.06 28.85 -9.87
N GLY A 329 -6.97 29.43 -9.36
CA GLY A 329 -6.97 30.05 -8.05
C GLY A 329 -5.56 30.26 -7.50
N PHE A 330 -5.48 30.82 -6.29
CA PHE A 330 -4.20 31.06 -5.62
C PHE A 330 -3.40 29.75 -5.48
N ALA A 331 -2.21 29.72 -6.08
CA ALA A 331 -1.31 28.57 -6.13
C ALA A 331 -1.82 27.30 -6.86
N LEU A 332 -3.01 27.30 -7.48
CA LEU A 332 -3.61 26.11 -8.13
C LEU A 332 -3.18 25.89 -9.59
N ASN A 333 -2.08 26.51 -10.04
CA ASN A 333 -1.76 26.66 -11.47
C ASN A 333 -1.51 25.35 -12.24
N SER A 334 -1.25 24.23 -11.55
CA SER A 334 -1.02 22.92 -12.19
C SER A 334 -2.30 22.07 -12.33
N GLY A 335 -3.37 22.39 -11.57
CA GLY A 335 -4.57 21.56 -11.47
C GLY A 335 -4.30 20.11 -11.03
N THR A 336 -3.10 19.82 -10.52
CA THR A 336 -2.61 18.47 -10.24
C THR A 336 -2.56 18.22 -8.74
N PHE A 337 -3.16 17.14 -8.28
CA PHE A 337 -3.29 16.82 -6.85
C PHE A 337 -2.72 15.43 -6.49
N TRP A 338 -2.09 14.74 -7.44
CA TRP A 338 -1.47 13.43 -7.22
C TRP A 338 0.00 13.47 -6.77
N ASP A 339 0.61 14.66 -6.82
CA ASP A 339 2.00 14.90 -6.43
C ASP A 339 2.07 15.51 -5.02
N ASP A 340 3.21 15.38 -4.34
CA ASP A 340 3.43 15.90 -2.97
C ASP A 340 2.32 15.54 -1.96
N ILE A 341 1.77 14.32 -2.09
CA ILE A 341 0.69 13.87 -1.21
C ILE A 341 1.25 13.52 0.18
N SER A 342 0.68 14.13 1.21
CA SER A 342 0.86 13.70 2.58
C SER A 342 -0.42 13.82 3.39
N VAL A 343 -0.51 13.07 4.49
CA VAL A 343 -1.70 12.98 5.33
C VAL A 343 -1.40 13.09 6.81
N VAL A 344 -2.40 13.60 7.54
CA VAL A 344 -2.50 13.53 8.99
C VAL A 344 -3.72 12.70 9.36
N PHE A 345 -3.45 11.57 10.01
CA PHE A 345 -4.42 10.77 10.74
C PHE A 345 -4.63 11.40 12.11
N ALA A 346 -5.88 11.55 12.55
CA ALA A 346 -6.21 12.31 13.75
C ALA A 346 -7.35 11.66 14.53
N HIS A 347 -7.03 11.12 15.71
CA HIS A 347 -8.00 10.53 16.63
C HIS A 347 -8.20 11.44 17.84
N PRO A 348 -9.43 11.90 18.14
CA PRO A 348 -9.69 12.77 19.28
C PRO A 348 -9.45 12.02 20.60
N ASN A 349 -8.90 12.67 21.62
CA ASN A 349 -8.79 12.09 22.97
C ASN A 349 -10.13 12.12 23.74
N ASP A 350 -11.21 11.68 23.10
CA ASP A 350 -12.58 11.76 23.62
C ASP A 350 -13.00 10.55 24.48
N GLY A 351 -12.08 9.60 24.70
CA GLY A 351 -12.31 8.35 25.41
C GLY A 351 -13.07 7.28 24.61
N LYS A 352 -13.44 7.56 23.35
CA LYS A 352 -14.08 6.61 22.42
C LYS A 352 -13.13 6.19 21.32
N ALA A 353 -12.35 7.13 20.79
CA ALA A 353 -11.37 6.82 19.75
C ALA A 353 -10.18 6.03 20.31
N THR A 354 -9.62 5.16 19.48
CA THR A 354 -8.42 4.39 19.87
C THR A 354 -7.19 5.26 19.66
N PRO A 355 -6.45 5.67 20.70
CA PRO A 355 -5.31 6.57 20.52
C PRO A 355 -4.19 5.91 19.71
N PHE A 356 -3.51 6.70 18.88
CA PHE A 356 -2.25 6.27 18.29
C PHE A 356 -1.20 6.09 19.38
N LYS A 357 -0.32 5.10 19.20
CA LYS A 357 0.87 4.98 20.02
C LYS A 357 1.83 6.13 19.70
N ASP A 358 2.57 6.57 20.70
CA ASP A 358 3.66 7.52 20.49
C ASP A 358 4.66 6.96 19.47
N ILE A 359 5.02 7.81 18.51
CA ILE A 359 6.04 7.49 17.52
C ILE A 359 7.38 7.38 18.24
N GLU A 360 8.02 6.22 18.15
CA GLU A 360 9.36 6.02 18.69
C GLU A 360 10.32 7.06 18.10
N ARG A 361 11.15 7.66 18.96
CA ARG A 361 12.12 8.66 18.52
C ARG A 361 13.15 8.02 17.59
N GLY A 362 13.29 8.59 16.40
CA GLY A 362 14.15 8.06 15.35
C GLY A 362 14.16 8.95 14.11
N LEU A 363 14.88 8.49 13.09
CA LEU A 363 15.00 9.16 11.80
C LEU A 363 14.37 8.33 10.68
N ASP A 364 13.74 9.05 9.76
CA ASP A 364 13.10 8.56 8.54
C ASP A 364 13.74 9.22 7.31
N ALA A 365 13.95 8.44 6.26
CA ALA A 365 14.31 8.97 4.95
C ALA A 365 13.10 9.65 4.29
N ARG A 366 13.26 10.92 3.91
CA ARG A 366 12.24 11.72 3.19
C ARG A 366 12.52 11.78 1.70
N THR A 367 13.05 10.68 1.16
CA THR A 367 13.33 10.50 -0.26
C THR A 367 13.48 9.01 -0.58
N THR A 368 13.17 8.65 -1.81
CA THR A 368 13.21 7.28 -2.32
C THR A 368 14.64 6.71 -2.44
N THR A 369 15.63 7.60 -2.59
CA THR A 369 17.07 7.27 -2.68
C THR A 369 17.85 8.14 -1.70
N SER A 370 17.82 7.79 -0.42
CA SER A 370 18.53 8.52 0.65
C SER A 370 19.99 8.14 0.75
N LEU A 371 20.40 6.91 0.41
CA LEU A 371 21.78 6.48 0.37
C LEU A 371 22.31 6.42 -1.06
N THR A 372 23.37 7.16 -1.33
CA THR A 372 24.15 7.09 -2.59
C THR A 372 25.63 6.86 -2.32
N ILE A 373 26.33 6.23 -3.27
CA ILE A 373 27.77 5.94 -3.23
C ILE A 373 28.43 6.56 -4.48
N ASP A 374 29.63 7.09 -4.35
CA ASP A 374 30.37 7.77 -5.42
C ASP A 374 30.75 6.86 -6.59
N LYS A 375 31.08 5.60 -6.31
CA LYS A 375 31.41 4.58 -7.30
C LYS A 375 30.93 3.20 -6.86
N THR A 376 30.56 2.36 -7.83
CA THR A 376 29.97 1.03 -7.58
C THR A 376 30.97 -0.11 -7.63
N GLU A 377 32.20 0.12 -8.08
CA GLU A 377 33.27 -0.89 -8.06
C GLU A 377 34.63 -0.22 -7.88
N ALA A 378 35.48 -0.82 -7.05
CA ALA A 378 36.89 -0.44 -6.95
C ALA A 378 37.75 -1.55 -6.33
N ASN A 379 39.07 -1.35 -6.31
CA ASN A 379 39.98 -2.29 -5.64
C ASN A 379 39.80 -2.28 -4.13
N ARG A 380 40.17 -3.39 -3.48
CA ARG A 380 40.04 -3.60 -2.03
C ARG A 380 40.72 -2.53 -1.15
N SER A 381 41.78 -1.91 -1.65
CA SER A 381 42.58 -0.91 -0.93
C SER A 381 42.05 0.51 -1.05
N GLU A 382 41.07 0.75 -1.92
CA GLU A 382 40.53 2.07 -2.16
C GLU A 382 39.43 2.45 -1.15
N SER A 383 39.26 3.77 -0.99
CA SER A 383 38.16 4.35 -0.21
C SER A 383 37.01 4.78 -1.14
N PHE A 384 35.83 4.88 -0.55
CA PHE A 384 34.59 5.37 -1.15
C PHE A 384 34.01 6.52 -0.33
N SER A 385 33.14 7.29 -0.95
CA SER A 385 32.36 8.34 -0.30
C SER A 385 30.87 8.10 -0.54
N ALA A 386 30.05 8.30 0.49
CA ALA A 386 28.61 8.16 0.40
C ALA A 386 27.89 9.41 0.90
N LYS A 387 26.62 9.56 0.49
CA LYS A 387 25.70 10.55 1.06
C LYS A 387 24.49 9.87 1.66
N ILE A 388 24.03 10.39 2.79
CA ILE A 388 22.75 10.06 3.41
C ILE A 388 21.89 11.32 3.38
N GLU A 389 20.87 11.34 2.54
CA GLU A 389 20.13 12.55 2.17
C GLU A 389 18.72 12.60 2.76
N LYS A 390 18.29 13.82 3.08
CA LYS A 390 16.91 14.19 3.46
C LYS A 390 16.36 13.38 4.63
N LEU A 391 17.09 13.32 5.74
CA LEU A 391 16.64 12.68 6.97
C LEU A 391 15.79 13.64 7.80
N GLY A 392 14.67 13.16 8.33
CA GLY A 392 13.82 13.90 9.27
C GLY A 392 13.22 12.99 10.34
N SER A 393 12.38 13.56 11.21
CA SER A 393 11.69 12.82 12.27
C SER A 393 10.23 13.30 12.39
N TYR A 394 9.34 12.39 12.80
CA TYR A 394 7.93 12.67 13.06
C TYR A 394 7.55 12.52 14.54
N SER A 395 8.52 12.23 15.41
CA SER A 395 8.27 12.05 16.84
C SER A 395 7.91 13.38 17.54
N SER A 396 7.39 13.28 18.75
CA SER A 396 7.05 14.46 19.57
C SER A 396 8.31 15.18 20.06
N VAL A 397 8.15 16.49 20.31
CA VAL A 397 9.24 17.35 20.82
C VAL A 397 9.55 16.99 22.28
N LYS A 398 10.82 16.79 22.61
CA LYS A 398 11.30 16.51 23.98
C LYS A 398 12.31 17.57 24.44
N GLY A 399 11.80 18.72 24.90
CA GLY A 399 12.63 19.81 25.41
C GLY A 399 13.73 20.21 24.41
N GLU A 400 14.97 20.33 24.88
CA GLU A 400 16.14 20.69 24.06
C GLU A 400 16.55 19.61 23.04
N LEU A 401 16.07 18.36 23.20
CA LEU A 401 16.35 17.26 22.26
C LEU A 401 15.47 17.33 20.99
N GLY A 402 14.63 18.36 20.87
CA GLY A 402 13.75 18.56 19.72
C GLY A 402 12.89 17.33 19.42
N VAL A 403 12.58 17.11 18.14
CA VAL A 403 11.97 15.86 17.66
C VAL A 403 13.01 14.74 17.52
N PHE A 404 14.29 15.06 17.39
CA PHE A 404 15.38 14.09 17.45
C PHE A 404 16.71 14.80 17.68
N THR A 405 17.60 14.22 18.48
CA THR A 405 19.01 14.63 18.57
C THR A 405 19.87 13.39 18.53
N GLY A 406 20.94 13.39 17.75
CA GLY A 406 21.85 12.24 17.69
C GLY A 406 22.80 12.25 16.50
N LYS A 407 23.42 11.09 16.28
CA LYS A 407 24.42 10.86 15.23
C LYS A 407 23.84 10.05 14.07
N VAL A 408 24.43 10.23 12.90
CA VAL A 408 24.11 9.49 11.66
C VAL A 408 25.39 8.84 11.12
N ALA A 409 25.27 7.62 10.62
CA ALA A 409 26.40 6.84 10.08
C ALA A 409 25.93 5.78 9.06
N LEU A 410 26.88 5.07 8.46
CA LEU A 410 26.63 3.82 7.72
C LEU A 410 27.15 2.63 8.52
N ALA A 411 26.32 1.61 8.65
CA ALA A 411 26.69 0.34 9.25
C ALA A 411 26.88 -0.71 8.15
N LEU A 412 27.99 -1.44 8.24
CA LEU A 412 28.20 -2.65 7.44
C LEU A 412 27.70 -3.85 8.23
N TYR A 413 26.69 -4.53 7.70
CA TYR A 413 26.20 -5.79 8.21
C TYR A 413 26.67 -6.92 7.31
N ASN A 414 27.14 -8.02 7.90
CA ASN A 414 27.37 -9.25 7.14
C ASN A 414 26.04 -9.97 6.85
N ASP A 415 26.08 -11.09 6.11
CA ASP A 415 24.93 -11.99 5.80
C ASP A 415 24.15 -12.49 7.03
N LYS A 416 24.71 -12.17 8.17
CA LYS A 416 24.33 -12.58 9.49
C LYS A 416 23.57 -11.50 10.26
N ASN A 417 23.51 -10.27 9.76
CA ASN A 417 23.04 -9.10 10.50
C ASN A 417 23.88 -8.78 11.76
N GLU A 418 25.10 -9.32 11.88
CA GLU A 418 26.08 -8.79 12.84
C GLU A 418 26.65 -7.50 12.25
N ARG A 419 26.66 -6.43 13.05
CA ARG A 419 27.31 -5.17 12.65
C ARG A 419 28.82 -5.36 12.67
N VAL A 420 29.44 -5.34 11.50
CA VAL A 420 30.88 -5.55 11.30
C VAL A 420 31.67 -4.26 11.49
N LYS A 421 31.15 -3.14 10.97
CA LYS A 421 31.82 -1.84 11.03
C LYS A 421 30.82 -0.70 10.98
N ILE A 422 31.16 0.42 11.63
CA ILE A 422 30.47 1.71 11.49
C ILE A 422 31.40 2.65 10.72
N PHE A 423 30.85 3.33 9.72
CA PHE A 423 31.46 4.46 9.02
C PHE A 423 30.69 5.72 9.44
N ASN A 424 31.27 6.49 10.34
CA ASN A 424 30.63 7.71 10.86
C ASN A 424 30.46 8.74 9.74
N SER A 425 29.36 9.48 9.76
CA SER A 425 29.27 10.70 8.95
C SER A 425 30.27 11.75 9.43
N THR A 426 30.50 12.75 8.59
CA THR A 426 31.38 13.88 8.89
C THR A 426 30.81 14.81 9.97
N ALA A 427 29.52 14.69 10.29
CA ALA A 427 28.85 15.50 11.30
C ALA A 427 28.87 14.83 12.69
N SER A 428 29.05 15.66 13.72
CA SER A 428 28.76 15.27 15.11
C SER A 428 27.25 15.24 15.36
N ASP A 429 26.84 15.12 16.63
CA ASP A 429 25.44 15.23 17.05
C ASP A 429 24.73 16.42 16.40
N GLN A 430 23.56 16.15 15.80
CA GLN A 430 22.67 17.15 15.22
C GLN A 430 21.31 17.11 15.90
N THR A 431 20.66 18.27 16.00
CA THR A 431 19.30 18.41 16.54
C THR A 431 18.31 18.77 15.45
N TRP A 432 17.31 17.93 15.27
CA TRP A 432 16.10 18.23 14.53
C TRP A 432 15.12 18.90 15.49
N ALA A 433 15.06 20.24 15.41
CA ALA A 433 14.22 21.03 16.31
C ALA A 433 12.72 20.81 16.08
N SER A 434 12.32 20.47 14.85
CA SER A 434 10.91 20.27 14.49
C SER A 434 10.74 19.25 13.37
N ILE A 435 9.50 18.83 13.14
CA ILE A 435 9.14 17.95 12.01
C ILE A 435 9.42 18.56 10.64
N PHE A 436 9.68 19.87 10.53
CA PHE A 436 10.05 20.54 9.28
C PHE A 436 11.54 20.38 8.95
N THR A 437 12.36 20.04 9.94
CA THR A 437 13.80 19.94 9.75
C THR A 437 14.13 18.69 8.94
N SER A 438 14.91 18.88 7.87
CA SER A 438 15.46 17.82 7.04
C SER A 438 16.94 18.09 6.82
N MET A 439 17.80 17.07 7.00
CA MET A 439 19.25 17.20 6.94
C MET A 439 19.88 16.11 6.07
N SER A 440 21.04 16.40 5.51
CA SER A 440 21.84 15.45 4.71
C SER A 440 23.27 15.38 5.25
N PHE A 441 23.91 14.23 5.06
CA PHE A 441 25.20 13.89 5.68
C PHE A 441 26.13 13.24 4.66
N ASP A 442 27.39 13.68 4.64
CA ASP A 442 28.44 13.00 3.90
C ASP A 442 29.11 11.95 4.80
N VAL A 443 29.48 10.81 4.22
CA VAL A 443 30.27 9.76 4.85
C VAL A 443 31.50 9.52 4.00
N ALA A 444 32.66 9.95 4.52
CA ALA A 444 33.95 9.84 3.83
C ALA A 444 34.73 8.60 4.30
N ASP A 445 35.81 8.30 3.58
CA ASP A 445 36.80 7.28 3.93
C ASP A 445 36.23 5.88 4.21
N ILE A 446 35.15 5.52 3.51
CA ILE A 446 34.55 4.19 3.59
C ILE A 446 35.53 3.20 2.96
N ASN A 447 36.22 2.43 3.80
CA ASN A 447 37.19 1.44 3.36
C ASN A 447 36.95 0.07 4.00
N PHE A 448 37.21 -0.97 3.23
CA PHE A 448 36.96 -2.36 3.60
C PHE A 448 38.23 -3.14 3.90
N LYS A 449 39.34 -2.43 4.16
CA LYS A 449 40.63 -3.03 4.52
C LYS A 449 40.46 -3.90 5.78
N GLY A 450 40.96 -5.13 5.71
CA GLY A 450 40.90 -6.08 6.82
C GLY A 450 39.52 -6.70 7.05
N ILE A 451 38.53 -6.42 6.21
CA ILE A 451 37.23 -7.09 6.24
C ILE A 451 37.33 -8.35 5.39
N ALA A 452 36.80 -9.47 5.88
CA ALA A 452 36.82 -10.74 5.15
C ALA A 452 36.01 -10.66 3.84
N ASP A 453 36.33 -11.54 2.90
CA ASP A 453 35.54 -11.71 1.69
C ASP A 453 34.14 -12.25 2.04
N GLY A 454 33.14 -11.90 1.22
CA GLY A 454 31.75 -12.28 1.45
C GLY A 454 30.76 -11.24 0.97
N ASN A 455 29.50 -11.45 1.29
CA ASN A 455 28.42 -10.51 1.00
C ASN A 455 28.03 -9.76 2.28
N TYR A 456 27.68 -8.50 2.08
CA TYR A 456 27.39 -7.54 3.14
C TYR A 456 26.30 -6.58 2.67
N ARG A 457 25.73 -5.84 3.62
CA ARG A 457 24.78 -4.74 3.38
C ARG A 457 25.29 -3.48 4.04
N LEU A 458 25.27 -2.38 3.31
CA LEU A 458 25.55 -1.06 3.81
C LEU A 458 24.22 -0.36 4.13
N VAL A 459 24.02 -0.02 5.40
CA VAL A 459 22.74 0.41 5.95
C VAL A 459 22.89 1.78 6.63
N PRO A 460 22.12 2.81 6.26
CA PRO A 460 22.04 4.05 7.01
C PRO A 460 21.51 3.82 8.42
N VAL A 461 22.22 4.31 9.42
CA VAL A 461 21.89 4.13 10.84
C VAL A 461 21.95 5.45 11.60
N PHE A 462 21.19 5.53 12.67
CA PHE A 462 21.22 6.63 13.64
C PHE A 462 21.48 6.11 15.06
N SER A 463 21.98 6.99 15.92
CA SER A 463 22.12 6.74 17.36
C SER A 463 21.62 7.97 18.11
N GLU A 464 20.53 7.79 18.85
CA GLU A 464 19.84 8.86 19.57
C GLU A 464 20.64 9.31 20.81
N MET A 465 20.72 10.62 21.05
CA MET A 465 21.17 11.19 22.31
C MET A 465 20.03 11.13 23.34
N LEU A 466 20.25 10.43 24.44
CA LEU A 466 19.23 10.16 25.45
C LEU A 466 19.08 11.31 26.46
N ASP A 467 20.18 12.02 26.75
CA ASP A 467 20.25 13.10 27.74
C ASP A 467 21.27 14.16 27.32
N THR A 468 20.88 15.45 27.39
CA THR A 468 21.69 16.58 26.91
C THR A 468 22.89 16.92 27.81
N LYS A 469 22.87 16.51 29.09
CA LYS A 469 23.94 16.80 30.06
C LYS A 469 25.04 15.76 30.00
N THR A 470 24.66 14.49 30.02
CA THR A 470 25.58 13.35 29.96
C THR A 470 26.07 13.07 28.55
N LYS A 471 25.31 13.49 27.52
CA LYS A 471 25.54 13.17 26.10
C LYS A 471 25.62 11.66 25.84
N GLU A 472 24.88 10.88 26.62
CA GLU A 472 24.78 9.44 26.43
C GLU A 472 23.99 9.12 25.15
N HIS A 473 24.43 8.08 24.43
CA HIS A 473 23.85 7.64 23.17
C HIS A 473 23.25 6.24 23.30
N GLY A 474 22.08 6.05 22.69
CA GLY A 474 21.47 4.74 22.51
C GLY A 474 22.17 3.90 21.43
N ASP A 475 21.76 2.64 21.30
CA ASP A 475 22.27 1.74 20.26
C ASP A 475 22.02 2.28 18.84
N TRP A 476 22.91 1.92 17.92
CA TRP A 476 22.70 2.19 16.49
C TRP A 476 21.50 1.42 15.95
N LYS A 477 20.54 2.15 15.40
CA LYS A 477 19.33 1.61 14.76
C LYS A 477 19.31 2.01 13.27
N PRO A 478 18.78 1.16 12.38
CA PRO A 478 18.53 1.55 10.99
C PRO A 478 17.62 2.77 10.88
N ILE A 479 17.91 3.64 9.91
CA ILE A 479 17.02 4.74 9.54
C ILE A 479 15.82 4.16 8.80
N ASN A 480 14.61 4.55 9.21
CA ASN A 480 13.37 4.07 8.62
C ASN A 480 13.25 4.51 7.15
N HIS A 481 12.70 3.65 6.29
CA HIS A 481 12.48 3.91 4.86
C HIS A 481 13.73 4.21 4.02
N ALA A 482 14.93 4.17 4.59
CA ALA A 482 16.17 4.40 3.86
C ALA A 482 16.50 3.22 2.94
N ASN A 483 17.07 3.50 1.77
CA ASN A 483 17.59 2.44 0.93
C ASN A 483 18.92 1.91 1.47
N GLU A 484 19.15 0.63 1.23
CA GLU A 484 20.41 -0.05 1.53
C GLU A 484 21.16 -0.35 0.23
N ILE A 485 22.46 -0.58 0.35
CA ILE A 485 23.31 -0.99 -0.78
C ILE A 485 23.91 -2.36 -0.46
N GLU A 486 23.77 -3.30 -1.37
CA GLU A 486 24.45 -4.60 -1.29
C GLU A 486 25.93 -4.44 -1.60
N VAL A 487 26.78 -5.12 -0.85
CA VAL A 487 28.23 -5.00 -0.94
C VAL A 487 28.83 -6.40 -1.06
N ARG A 488 29.45 -6.69 -2.20
CA ARG A 488 30.20 -7.92 -2.42
C ARG A 488 31.69 -7.64 -2.31
N LEU A 489 32.34 -8.41 -1.44
CA LEU A 489 33.76 -8.32 -1.16
C LEU A 489 34.46 -9.57 -1.66
N THR A 490 35.46 -9.38 -2.51
CA THR A 490 36.31 -10.43 -3.07
C THR A 490 37.78 -10.13 -2.72
N PRO A 491 38.73 -11.04 -2.96
CA PRO A 491 40.14 -10.80 -2.63
C PRO A 491 40.69 -9.49 -3.22
N ASN A 492 40.20 -9.10 -4.40
CA ASN A 492 40.75 -7.98 -5.15
C ASN A 492 39.81 -6.77 -5.26
N ALA A 493 38.48 -6.97 -5.10
CA ALA A 493 37.50 -5.94 -5.43
C ALA A 493 36.40 -5.77 -4.36
N VAL A 494 35.87 -4.56 -4.31
CA VAL A 494 34.63 -4.17 -3.64
C VAL A 494 33.62 -3.84 -4.74
N GLN A 495 32.46 -4.48 -4.71
CA GLN A 495 31.38 -4.26 -5.67
C GLN A 495 30.10 -3.87 -4.92
N PHE A 496 29.42 -2.84 -5.39
CA PHE A 496 28.17 -2.35 -4.84
C PHE A 496 27.02 -2.58 -5.83
N ASN A 497 25.90 -3.08 -5.32
CA ASN A 497 24.65 -3.13 -6.04
C ASN A 497 23.63 -2.24 -5.31
N THR A 498 23.21 -1.17 -6.00
CA THR A 498 22.31 -0.14 -5.45
C THR A 498 20.83 -0.52 -5.50
N ASN A 499 20.49 -1.62 -6.20
CA ASN A 499 19.12 -2.11 -6.34
C ASN A 499 18.10 -1.02 -6.71
N ASN A 500 18.44 -0.18 -7.70
CA ASN A 500 17.59 0.93 -8.16
C ASN A 500 17.50 0.97 -9.70
N PRO A 501 16.88 -0.03 -10.33
CA PRO A 501 16.63 0.00 -11.77
C PRO A 501 15.77 1.23 -12.13
N LYS A 502 16.07 1.85 -13.27
CA LYS A 502 15.35 3.04 -13.77
C LYS A 502 14.55 2.68 -15.01
N ASP A 503 13.35 3.25 -15.12
CA ASP A 503 12.46 3.09 -16.27
C ASP A 503 12.20 1.62 -16.66
N VAL A 504 12.11 0.74 -15.66
CA VAL A 504 11.74 -0.66 -15.84
C VAL A 504 10.27 -0.83 -15.47
N VAL A 505 9.46 -1.26 -16.44
CA VAL A 505 8.04 -1.58 -16.24
C VAL A 505 7.77 -2.95 -16.83
N ILE A 506 7.19 -3.84 -16.04
CA ILE A 506 6.97 -5.24 -16.39
C ILE A 506 5.50 -5.58 -16.23
N ILE A 507 4.92 -6.27 -17.20
CA ILE A 507 3.63 -6.94 -17.08
C ILE A 507 3.89 -8.44 -17.07
N GLU A 508 3.71 -9.07 -15.91
CA GLU A 508 4.02 -10.49 -15.71
C GLU A 508 2.96 -11.42 -16.31
N LYS A 509 1.75 -10.92 -16.49
CA LYS A 509 0.60 -11.66 -16.99
C LYS A 509 -0.16 -10.90 -18.06
N ALA A 510 -0.75 -11.65 -18.98
CA ALA A 510 -1.69 -11.07 -19.92
C ALA A 510 -2.79 -10.27 -19.17
N PRO A 511 -3.05 -9.00 -19.56
CA PRO A 511 -4.16 -8.21 -19.06
C PRO A 511 -5.49 -8.96 -19.08
N SER A 512 -6.30 -8.80 -18.03
CA SER A 512 -7.59 -9.49 -17.91
C SER A 512 -8.67 -8.75 -18.70
N LEU A 513 -9.43 -9.48 -19.51
CA LEU A 513 -10.58 -8.93 -20.24
C LEU A 513 -11.72 -8.56 -19.27
N LEU A 514 -12.12 -7.30 -19.31
CA LEU A 514 -13.28 -6.78 -18.57
C LEU A 514 -14.49 -6.63 -19.50
N ALA A 515 -14.28 -6.08 -20.70
CA ALA A 515 -15.32 -5.96 -21.72
C ALA A 515 -14.75 -6.16 -23.14
N PRO A 516 -15.41 -6.97 -23.99
CA PRO A 516 -14.96 -7.27 -25.35
C PRO A 516 -15.05 -6.06 -26.29
N TYR A 517 -14.32 -6.14 -27.41
CA TYR A 517 -14.34 -5.13 -28.47
C TYR A 517 -15.34 -5.54 -29.53
N TYR A 518 -16.14 -4.58 -29.99
CA TYR A 518 -17.06 -4.80 -31.11
C TYR A 518 -16.78 -3.81 -32.23
N GLU A 519 -16.48 -4.32 -33.43
CA GLU A 519 -16.15 -3.53 -34.62
C GLU A 519 -17.22 -2.47 -34.90
N GLY A 520 -16.80 -1.21 -35.03
CA GLY A 520 -17.69 -0.10 -35.38
C GLY A 520 -18.76 0.22 -34.32
N SER A 521 -18.65 -0.34 -33.12
CA SER A 521 -19.52 0.00 -31.99
C SER A 521 -19.03 1.25 -31.25
N GLY A 522 -19.94 1.94 -30.57
CA GLY A 522 -19.60 2.97 -29.58
C GLY A 522 -19.31 2.40 -28.18
N PHE A 523 -19.35 1.07 -28.01
CA PHE A 523 -19.10 0.42 -26.73
C PHE A 523 -17.62 0.39 -26.41
N LYS A 524 -17.29 0.54 -25.13
CA LYS A 524 -15.90 0.50 -24.66
C LYS A 524 -15.44 -0.95 -24.54
N GLY A 525 -14.33 -1.26 -25.18
CA GLY A 525 -13.53 -2.41 -24.79
C GLY A 525 -12.70 -2.04 -23.55
N ALA A 526 -12.51 -3.00 -22.64
CA ALA A 526 -11.80 -2.74 -21.40
C ALA A 526 -10.96 -3.92 -20.94
N TYR A 527 -9.77 -3.62 -20.41
CA TYR A 527 -8.88 -4.57 -19.77
C TYR A 527 -8.35 -4.03 -18.45
N SER A 528 -8.07 -4.94 -17.52
CA SER A 528 -7.30 -4.66 -16.31
C SER A 528 -5.82 -4.90 -16.57
N PHE A 529 -5.00 -3.89 -16.32
CA PHE A 529 -3.54 -3.97 -16.43
C PHE A 529 -2.93 -3.97 -15.03
N THR A 530 -1.94 -4.83 -14.80
CA THR A 530 -1.12 -4.82 -13.59
C THR A 530 0.34 -4.66 -13.96
N MET A 531 0.91 -3.49 -13.67
CA MET A 531 2.29 -3.14 -13.99
C MET A 531 3.16 -3.24 -12.74
N TYR A 532 4.30 -3.91 -12.85
CA TYR A 532 5.34 -3.96 -11.83
C TYR A 532 6.48 -3.00 -12.18
N ASN A 533 6.87 -2.17 -11.21
CA ASN A 533 8.03 -1.30 -11.31
C ASN A 533 8.97 -1.59 -10.12
N PRO A 534 10.14 -2.22 -10.36
CA PRO A 534 11.14 -2.50 -9.32
C PRO A 534 11.97 -1.26 -8.93
N GLY A 535 11.82 -0.16 -9.67
CA GLY A 535 12.56 1.07 -9.44
C GLY A 535 12.04 1.87 -8.27
N ARG A 536 12.88 2.79 -7.78
CA ARG A 536 12.54 3.71 -6.68
C ARG A 536 11.84 4.99 -7.16
N GLU A 537 11.77 5.21 -8.48
CA GLU A 537 10.98 6.28 -9.09
C GLU A 537 9.73 5.71 -9.72
N GLU A 538 8.66 6.51 -9.76
CA GLU A 538 7.46 6.15 -10.50
C GLU A 538 7.67 6.36 -12.01
N VAL A 539 7.06 5.49 -12.82
CA VAL A 539 6.98 5.70 -14.27
C VAL A 539 5.57 6.17 -14.60
N ARG A 540 5.44 7.44 -14.98
CA ARG A 540 4.18 8.11 -15.30
C ARG A 540 4.19 8.61 -16.73
N GLY A 541 3.06 8.49 -17.42
CA GLY A 541 2.94 8.99 -18.79
C GLY A 541 1.69 8.49 -19.49
N GLU A 542 1.64 8.75 -20.80
CA GLU A 542 0.59 8.26 -21.69
C GLU A 542 0.89 6.82 -22.09
N LEU A 543 -0.01 5.89 -21.83
CA LEU A 543 0.06 4.52 -22.32
C LEU A 543 -0.09 4.54 -23.84
N VAL A 544 0.82 3.89 -24.54
CA VAL A 544 0.76 3.69 -25.98
C VAL A 544 0.53 2.21 -26.21
N MET A 545 -0.49 1.89 -27.02
CA MET A 545 -0.82 0.53 -27.41
C MET A 545 -0.72 0.37 -28.91
N THR A 546 0.24 -0.42 -29.37
CA THR A 546 0.39 -0.80 -30.78
C THR A 546 -0.24 -2.17 -30.98
N LEU A 547 -1.11 -2.26 -31.97
CA LEU A 547 -1.93 -3.42 -32.32
C LEU A 547 -1.52 -3.92 -33.71
N THR A 548 -0.99 -5.13 -33.80
CA THR A 548 -0.61 -5.75 -35.07
C THR A 548 -1.64 -6.81 -35.44
N ASN A 549 -2.40 -6.58 -36.51
CA ASN A 549 -3.40 -7.53 -36.98
C ASN A 549 -2.73 -8.85 -37.40
N GLN A 550 -3.15 -9.97 -36.83
CA GLN A 550 -2.48 -11.26 -37.02
C GLN A 550 -2.58 -11.78 -38.47
N GLU A 551 -3.65 -11.44 -39.20
CA GLU A 551 -3.87 -11.89 -40.58
C GLU A 551 -3.18 -10.99 -41.60
N THR A 552 -3.44 -9.68 -41.53
CA THR A 552 -2.96 -8.69 -42.51
C THR A 552 -1.58 -8.14 -42.20
N LYS A 553 -1.07 -8.38 -40.98
CA LYS A 553 0.17 -7.82 -40.43
C LYS A 553 0.21 -6.29 -40.38
N LYS A 554 -0.93 -5.63 -40.55
CA LYS A 554 -1.05 -4.17 -40.47
C LYS A 554 -1.03 -3.72 -39.01
N GLU A 555 -0.28 -2.65 -38.74
CA GLU A 555 -0.17 -2.05 -37.41
C GLU A 555 -1.12 -0.85 -37.23
N TYR A 556 -1.66 -0.73 -36.02
CA TYR A 556 -2.60 0.29 -35.60
C TYR A 556 -2.22 0.78 -34.20
N ASN A 557 -2.34 2.07 -33.92
CA ASN A 557 -2.27 2.59 -32.55
C ASN A 557 -3.67 2.62 -31.97
N GLY A 558 -3.91 1.88 -30.88
CA GLY A 558 -5.22 1.81 -30.23
C GLY A 558 -5.69 3.16 -29.70
N TYR A 559 -6.99 3.44 -29.79
CA TYR A 559 -7.59 4.66 -29.25
C TYR A 559 -7.98 4.47 -27.77
N LEU A 560 -7.12 4.95 -26.87
CA LEU A 560 -7.33 4.90 -25.42
C LEU A 560 -8.13 6.11 -24.93
N LEU A 561 -9.15 5.89 -24.09
CA LEU A 561 -9.94 6.97 -23.51
C LEU A 561 -9.28 7.60 -22.28
N THR A 562 -8.54 6.80 -21.52
CA THR A 562 -7.86 7.20 -20.28
C THR A 562 -6.40 6.74 -20.32
N PRO A 563 -5.55 7.36 -21.15
CA PRO A 563 -4.21 6.84 -21.40
C PRO A 563 -3.22 7.14 -20.27
N ASN A 564 -3.50 8.10 -19.38
CA ASN A 564 -2.57 8.46 -18.32
C ASN A 564 -2.46 7.33 -17.28
N VAL A 565 -1.25 6.78 -17.15
CA VAL A 565 -0.96 5.65 -16.27
C VAL A 565 0.23 5.93 -15.36
N VAL A 566 0.31 5.15 -14.29
CA VAL A 566 1.43 5.16 -13.35
C VAL A 566 1.83 3.74 -12.93
N ALA A 567 3.07 3.37 -13.20
CA ALA A 567 3.73 2.27 -12.53
C ALA A 567 4.40 2.81 -11.25
N GLN A 568 3.76 2.58 -10.10
CA GLN A 568 4.22 3.07 -8.80
C GLN A 568 5.53 2.39 -8.41
N ARG A 569 6.38 3.11 -7.70
CA ARG A 569 7.69 2.62 -7.27
C ARG A 569 7.59 1.35 -6.41
N LEU A 570 8.61 0.50 -6.49
CA LEU A 570 8.82 -0.66 -5.63
C LEU A 570 7.60 -1.58 -5.49
N GLY A 571 6.80 -1.75 -6.55
CA GLY A 571 5.58 -2.55 -6.43
C GLY A 571 4.73 -2.61 -7.69
N ARG A 572 3.50 -3.12 -7.50
CA ARG A 572 2.51 -3.26 -8.57
C ARG A 572 1.46 -2.18 -8.49
N THR A 573 1.10 -1.60 -9.62
CA THR A 573 -0.13 -0.81 -9.78
C THR A 573 -1.09 -1.57 -10.67
N THR A 574 -2.36 -1.61 -10.29
CA THR A 574 -3.44 -2.15 -11.13
C THR A 574 -4.42 -1.03 -11.49
N PHE A 575 -4.84 -0.99 -12.75
CA PHE A 575 -5.84 -0.04 -13.23
C PHE A 575 -6.61 -0.60 -14.42
N VAL A 576 -7.74 0.05 -14.72
CA VAL A 576 -8.60 -0.27 -15.86
C VAL A 576 -8.24 0.66 -17.02
N ILE A 577 -8.00 0.09 -18.20
CA ILE A 577 -7.84 0.87 -19.44
C ILE A 577 -9.06 0.68 -20.31
N ASN A 578 -9.75 1.79 -20.54
CA ASN A 578 -10.90 1.88 -21.43
C ASN A 578 -10.46 2.31 -22.83
N MET A 579 -11.03 1.66 -23.84
CA MET A 579 -10.68 1.89 -25.23
C MET A 579 -11.93 1.86 -26.10
N LEU A 580 -11.90 2.60 -27.20
CA LEU A 580 -12.88 2.42 -28.27
C LEU A 580 -12.33 1.45 -29.31
N PRO A 581 -13.19 0.75 -30.07
CA PRO A 581 -12.80 -0.09 -31.21
C PRO A 581 -12.36 0.78 -32.42
N LEU A 582 -11.47 1.73 -32.16
CA LEU A 582 -10.91 2.71 -33.08
C LEU A 582 -9.38 2.66 -33.01
N TYR A 583 -8.73 3.13 -34.07
CA TYR A 583 -7.29 3.39 -34.09
C TYR A 583 -6.99 4.84 -34.43
N TYR A 584 -5.84 5.35 -33.97
CA TYR A 584 -5.34 6.67 -34.31
C TYR A 584 -3.87 6.64 -34.78
N ASN A 585 -3.68 6.58 -36.10
CA ASN A 585 -2.37 6.67 -36.75
C ASN A 585 -2.28 8.05 -37.41
N LYS A 586 -1.78 9.07 -36.68
CA LYS A 586 -1.78 10.48 -37.12
C LYS A 586 -1.43 10.63 -38.62
N PRO A 587 -2.28 11.27 -39.44
CA PRO A 587 -3.52 11.98 -39.11
C PRO A 587 -4.81 11.13 -39.16
N SER A 588 -4.71 9.82 -39.40
CA SER A 588 -5.85 8.92 -39.62
C SER A 588 -6.49 8.45 -38.31
N LEU A 589 -7.82 8.61 -38.22
CA LEU A 589 -8.70 8.01 -37.22
C LEU A 589 -9.69 7.10 -37.96
N GLY A 590 -9.91 5.87 -37.48
CA GLY A 590 -10.87 4.97 -38.10
C GLY A 590 -11.25 3.78 -37.22
N ASN A 591 -12.21 2.99 -37.68
CA ASN A 591 -12.64 1.76 -36.99
C ASN A 591 -11.51 0.72 -37.04
N LEU A 592 -11.26 0.08 -35.91
CA LEU A 592 -10.39 -1.08 -35.84
C LEU A 592 -11.15 -2.28 -36.46
N PRO A 593 -10.64 -2.88 -37.55
CA PRO A 593 -11.35 -3.98 -38.21
C PRO A 593 -11.51 -5.20 -37.30
N ARG A 594 -12.51 -6.05 -37.58
CA ARG A 594 -12.63 -7.35 -36.93
C ARG A 594 -11.35 -8.19 -37.08
N GLY A 595 -11.06 -9.00 -36.06
CA GLY A 595 -9.92 -9.93 -36.08
C GLY A 595 -9.12 -9.91 -34.79
N LYS A 596 -8.03 -10.69 -34.78
CA LYS A 596 -7.10 -10.80 -33.66
C LYS A 596 -5.87 -9.93 -33.86
N TYR A 597 -5.38 -9.36 -32.77
CA TYR A 597 -4.27 -8.41 -32.78
C TYR A 597 -3.26 -8.77 -31.71
N ASP A 598 -1.98 -8.87 -32.10
CA ASP A 598 -0.87 -8.89 -31.16
C ASP A 598 -0.69 -7.48 -30.58
N VAL A 599 -0.41 -7.37 -29.29
CA VAL A 599 -0.27 -6.09 -28.61
C VAL A 599 1.19 -5.81 -28.24
N LYS A 600 1.62 -4.56 -28.38
CA LYS A 600 2.82 -4.00 -27.75
C LYS A 600 2.44 -2.77 -26.95
N LEU A 601 3.11 -2.60 -25.82
CA LEU A 601 2.82 -1.53 -24.87
C LEU A 601 4.08 -0.74 -24.53
N SER A 602 3.92 0.58 -24.41
CA SER A 602 4.95 1.47 -23.90
C SER A 602 4.30 2.62 -23.11
N ILE A 603 5.07 3.28 -22.26
CA ILE A 603 4.67 4.50 -21.57
C ILE A 603 5.47 5.65 -22.13
N LYS A 604 4.76 6.60 -22.70
CA LYS A 604 5.31 7.84 -23.22
C LYS A 604 5.41 8.85 -22.07
N ALA A 605 6.62 9.02 -21.54
CA ALA A 605 6.90 9.75 -20.32
C ALA A 605 7.73 11.01 -20.58
N ASN A 606 7.50 12.06 -19.80
CA ASN A 606 8.36 13.25 -19.82
C ASN A 606 9.50 13.08 -18.80
N ARG A 607 10.74 13.30 -19.24
CA ARG A 607 11.96 13.31 -18.44
C ARG A 607 12.67 14.65 -18.66
N LYS A 608 12.51 15.57 -17.70
CA LYS A 608 13.16 16.90 -17.70
C LYS A 608 12.91 17.72 -18.98
N GLY A 609 11.69 17.65 -19.52
CA GLY A 609 11.29 18.35 -20.75
C GLY A 609 11.51 17.54 -22.03
N THR A 610 12.14 16.37 -21.96
CA THR A 610 12.30 15.45 -23.09
C THR A 610 11.29 14.32 -23.00
N GLU A 611 10.62 14.04 -24.10
CA GLU A 611 9.70 12.91 -24.22
C GLU A 611 10.49 11.63 -24.50
N VAL A 612 10.25 10.59 -23.68
CA VAL A 612 10.91 9.29 -23.76
C VAL A 612 9.84 8.21 -23.79
N GLU A 613 9.98 7.26 -24.71
CA GLU A 613 9.11 6.10 -24.78
C GLU A 613 9.74 4.94 -24.02
N ILE A 614 9.10 4.53 -22.92
CA ILE A 614 9.57 3.47 -22.03
C ILE A 614 8.82 2.19 -22.39
N PRO A 615 9.47 1.17 -22.97
CA PRO A 615 8.80 -0.07 -23.32
C PRO A 615 8.32 -0.80 -22.06
N ILE A 616 7.14 -1.43 -22.15
CA ILE A 616 6.64 -2.32 -21.10
C ILE A 616 7.03 -3.75 -21.47
N ASP A 617 7.82 -4.40 -20.62
CA ASP A 617 8.26 -5.78 -20.79
C ASP A 617 7.13 -6.74 -20.42
N MET A 618 6.47 -7.33 -21.43
CA MET A 618 5.42 -8.32 -21.23
C MET A 618 6.01 -9.73 -21.19
N LYS A 619 5.83 -10.43 -20.06
CA LYS A 619 6.33 -11.80 -19.88
C LYS A 619 5.48 -12.86 -20.58
N GLU A 620 4.22 -12.55 -20.82
CA GLU A 620 3.29 -13.38 -21.58
C GLU A 620 2.81 -12.57 -22.80
N PRO A 621 2.63 -13.21 -23.99
CA PRO A 621 2.00 -12.55 -25.12
C PRO A 621 0.61 -12.03 -24.73
N PHE A 622 0.28 -10.84 -25.21
CA PHE A 622 -1.04 -10.26 -25.05
C PHE A 622 -1.67 -10.04 -26.42
N GLU A 623 -2.89 -10.56 -26.57
CA GLU A 623 -3.68 -10.44 -27.77
C GLU A 623 -5.04 -9.84 -27.43
N ILE A 624 -5.59 -9.06 -28.35
CA ILE A 624 -6.99 -8.62 -28.28
C ILE A 624 -7.75 -9.12 -29.49
N GLU A 625 -9.04 -9.37 -29.31
CA GLU A 625 -9.95 -9.77 -30.37
C GLU A 625 -11.06 -8.72 -30.54
N VAL A 626 -11.24 -8.26 -31.79
CA VAL A 626 -12.33 -7.39 -32.19
C VAL A 626 -13.42 -8.24 -32.83
N LEU A 627 -14.54 -8.35 -32.12
CA LEU A 627 -15.69 -9.15 -32.49
C LEU A 627 -16.64 -8.39 -33.43
N PRO A 628 -17.47 -9.10 -34.22
CA PRO A 628 -18.55 -8.46 -34.97
C PRO A 628 -19.56 -7.82 -34.02
N TYR A 629 -19.97 -6.59 -34.32
CA TYR A 629 -20.97 -5.89 -33.53
C TYR A 629 -22.39 -6.26 -33.93
N VAL A 630 -23.20 -6.70 -32.96
CA VAL A 630 -24.66 -6.80 -33.08
C VAL A 630 -25.27 -5.94 -31.98
N ASN A 631 -26.07 -4.94 -32.36
CA ASN A 631 -26.66 -4.04 -31.38
C ASN A 631 -27.87 -4.68 -30.69
N ASN A 632 -27.64 -5.31 -29.54
CA ASN A 632 -28.66 -5.94 -28.70
C ASN A 632 -29.02 -5.10 -27.45
N GLY A 633 -28.57 -3.84 -27.40
CA GLY A 633 -28.63 -3.02 -26.19
C GLY A 633 -27.61 -3.44 -25.13
N ASN A 634 -27.44 -2.61 -24.12
CA ASN A 634 -26.42 -2.74 -23.09
C ASN A 634 -27.01 -3.27 -21.77
N ILE A 635 -26.30 -4.18 -21.12
CA ILE A 635 -26.57 -4.64 -19.75
C ILE A 635 -25.23 -4.60 -19.02
N GLU A 636 -25.12 -3.78 -17.98
CA GLU A 636 -23.90 -3.63 -17.19
C GLU A 636 -24.20 -3.90 -15.72
N LEU A 637 -23.32 -4.66 -15.06
CA LEU A 637 -23.31 -4.78 -13.59
C LEU A 637 -22.83 -3.47 -12.98
N THR A 638 -23.67 -2.79 -12.20
CA THR A 638 -23.28 -1.54 -11.54
C THR A 638 -22.69 -1.81 -10.16
N PHE A 639 -23.26 -2.75 -9.42
CA PHE A 639 -22.90 -3.00 -8.02
C PHE A 639 -23.28 -4.41 -7.58
N LEU A 640 -22.58 -4.93 -6.56
CA LEU A 640 -22.76 -6.30 -6.07
C LEU A 640 -22.74 -6.31 -4.54
N ASP A 641 -23.88 -6.66 -3.93
CA ASP A 641 -23.94 -6.81 -2.48
C ASP A 641 -23.57 -8.21 -2.04
N TYR A 642 -22.90 -8.28 -0.90
CA TYR A 642 -22.60 -9.53 -0.21
C TYR A 642 -23.52 -9.67 1.00
N TYR A 643 -24.02 -10.88 1.21
CA TYR A 643 -24.64 -11.28 2.46
C TYR A 643 -23.94 -12.50 3.02
N VAL A 644 -23.86 -12.59 4.34
CA VAL A 644 -23.29 -13.71 5.07
C VAL A 644 -24.33 -14.19 6.06
N ASP A 645 -24.73 -15.45 5.94
CA ASP A 645 -25.77 -16.07 6.78
C ASP A 645 -27.07 -15.24 6.89
N GLY A 646 -27.41 -14.52 5.81
CA GLY A 646 -28.62 -13.70 5.70
C GLY A 646 -28.43 -12.21 6.01
N GLU A 647 -27.29 -11.83 6.60
CA GLU A 647 -26.97 -10.45 7.00
C GLU A 647 -26.09 -9.75 5.98
N TYR A 648 -26.27 -8.44 5.80
CA TYR A 648 -25.44 -7.65 4.87
C TYR A 648 -23.97 -7.62 5.30
N ALA A 649 -23.05 -7.82 4.35
CA ALA A 649 -21.62 -7.89 4.59
C ALA A 649 -20.85 -6.83 3.77
N ASN A 650 -20.37 -5.78 4.45
CA ASN A 650 -19.51 -4.75 3.84
C ASN A 650 -18.01 -5.09 4.02
N TYR A 651 -17.65 -6.33 3.74
CA TYR A 651 -16.27 -6.81 3.80
C TYR A 651 -16.07 -7.89 2.74
N SER A 652 -14.86 -7.97 2.21
CA SER A 652 -14.49 -8.94 1.16
C SER A 652 -13.55 -10.02 1.67
N THR A 653 -13.38 -10.17 2.99
CA THR A 653 -12.61 -11.27 3.59
C THR A 653 -13.49 -12.09 4.52
N PHE A 654 -13.78 -13.34 4.13
CA PHE A 654 -14.70 -14.24 4.82
C PHE A 654 -13.98 -15.27 5.66
N GLN A 655 -14.32 -15.39 6.94
CA GLN A 655 -13.82 -16.47 7.82
C GLN A 655 -14.69 -17.71 7.66
N LEU A 656 -14.24 -18.69 6.89
CA LEU A 656 -15.05 -19.87 6.57
C LEU A 656 -15.43 -20.68 7.81
N ASN A 657 -14.62 -20.66 8.88
CA ASN A 657 -14.95 -21.33 10.13
C ASN A 657 -16.09 -20.66 10.93
N LYS A 658 -16.50 -19.44 10.57
CA LYS A 658 -17.51 -18.64 11.28
C LYS A 658 -18.79 -18.45 10.49
N ILE A 659 -18.84 -18.91 9.25
CA ILE A 659 -19.97 -18.65 8.34
C ILE A 659 -20.45 -19.93 7.68
N LYS A 660 -21.73 -20.02 7.33
CA LYS A 660 -22.28 -21.19 6.62
C LYS A 660 -22.55 -20.89 5.16
N ASN A 661 -23.07 -19.70 4.85
CA ASN A 661 -23.49 -19.32 3.52
C ASN A 661 -23.03 -17.92 3.16
N ILE A 662 -22.79 -17.73 1.87
CA ILE A 662 -22.57 -16.42 1.24
C ILE A 662 -23.67 -16.24 0.19
N SER A 663 -24.22 -15.03 0.10
CA SER A 663 -25.13 -14.65 -0.98
C SER A 663 -24.60 -13.46 -1.76
N LEU A 664 -24.86 -13.46 -3.06
CA LEU A 664 -24.54 -12.38 -3.99
C LEU A 664 -25.84 -11.86 -4.60
N GLN A 665 -26.01 -10.54 -4.69
CA GLN A 665 -27.10 -9.92 -5.44
C GLN A 665 -26.58 -8.78 -6.32
N VAL A 666 -27.07 -8.75 -7.56
CA VAL A 666 -26.59 -7.86 -8.62
C VAL A 666 -27.50 -6.66 -8.75
N HIS A 667 -26.87 -5.50 -8.82
CA HIS A 667 -27.46 -4.28 -9.36
C HIS A 667 -26.94 -4.09 -10.76
N SER A 668 -27.82 -3.69 -11.67
CA SER A 668 -27.51 -3.59 -13.08
C SER A 668 -28.13 -2.35 -13.69
N LYS A 669 -27.50 -1.83 -14.74
CA LYS A 669 -28.06 -0.82 -15.63
C LYS A 669 -28.30 -1.44 -16.99
N VAL A 670 -29.54 -1.36 -17.46
CA VAL A 670 -29.92 -1.77 -18.82
C VAL A 670 -30.26 -0.52 -19.62
N SER A 671 -29.70 -0.39 -20.81
CA SER A 671 -29.94 0.77 -21.67
C SER A 671 -29.88 0.42 -23.15
N GLY A 672 -30.70 1.09 -23.97
CA GLY A 672 -30.66 0.98 -25.43
C GLY A 672 -32.00 0.64 -26.04
N TYR A 673 -32.26 1.19 -27.24
CA TYR A 673 -33.55 1.07 -27.91
C TYR A 673 -33.99 -0.38 -28.20
N GLN A 674 -33.03 -1.26 -28.47
CA GLN A 674 -33.22 -2.67 -28.77
C GLN A 674 -33.64 -3.48 -27.54
N ILE A 675 -33.30 -3.00 -26.34
CA ILE A 675 -33.63 -3.63 -25.06
C ILE A 675 -34.56 -2.74 -24.21
N ARG A 676 -35.30 -1.81 -24.84
CA ARG A 676 -36.17 -0.84 -24.13
C ARG A 676 -37.24 -1.46 -23.22
N ASN A 677 -37.58 -2.73 -23.45
CA ASN A 677 -38.53 -3.47 -22.62
C ASN A 677 -37.86 -4.14 -21.40
N GLY A 678 -36.54 -4.01 -21.26
CA GLY A 678 -35.71 -4.68 -20.26
C GLY A 678 -35.24 -6.07 -20.71
N TYR A 679 -34.30 -6.64 -19.94
CA TYR A 679 -33.85 -8.03 -20.07
C TYR A 679 -34.80 -8.97 -19.32
N ARG A 680 -35.19 -10.08 -19.94
CA ARG A 680 -35.89 -11.20 -19.29
C ARG A 680 -35.17 -12.49 -19.58
N GLY A 681 -34.59 -13.12 -18.57
CA GLY A 681 -33.83 -14.34 -18.77
C GLY A 681 -33.07 -14.80 -17.53
N PRO A 682 -32.22 -15.83 -17.68
CA PRO A 682 -31.39 -16.32 -16.60
C PRO A 682 -30.21 -15.39 -16.31
N ILE A 683 -29.77 -15.37 -15.04
CA ILE A 683 -28.45 -14.87 -14.64
C ILE A 683 -27.65 -16.03 -14.07
N HIS A 684 -26.47 -16.27 -14.60
CA HIS A 684 -25.53 -17.28 -14.15
C HIS A 684 -24.45 -16.66 -13.28
N TYR A 685 -24.11 -17.34 -12.19
CA TYR A 685 -23.09 -16.90 -11.24
C TYR A 685 -21.95 -17.90 -11.21
N ARG A 686 -20.73 -17.40 -11.40
CA ARG A 686 -19.53 -18.22 -11.34
C ARG A 686 -18.44 -17.52 -10.57
N LEU A 687 -17.60 -18.31 -9.92
CA LEU A 687 -16.34 -17.83 -9.36
C LEU A 687 -15.21 -18.41 -10.18
N LEU A 688 -14.27 -17.56 -10.56
CA LEU A 688 -12.93 -18.03 -10.84
C LEU A 688 -12.23 -18.08 -9.49
N ASP A 689 -11.94 -19.28 -8.98
CA ASP A 689 -10.97 -19.43 -7.91
C ASP A 689 -9.64 -19.02 -8.52
N LEU A 690 -9.27 -17.79 -8.22
CA LEU A 690 -8.03 -17.25 -8.72
C LEU A 690 -6.93 -18.14 -8.14
N THR A 691 -7.04 -18.58 -6.88
CA THR A 691 -6.14 -19.54 -6.21
C THR A 691 -5.86 -20.70 -7.12
N SER A 692 -6.78 -21.60 -7.32
CA SER A 692 -6.51 -22.79 -8.11
C SER A 692 -6.65 -22.63 -9.63
N ASN A 693 -7.03 -21.44 -10.12
CA ASN A 693 -7.53 -21.19 -11.48
C ASN A 693 -8.61 -22.17 -11.89
N LYS A 694 -9.47 -22.51 -10.95
CA LYS A 694 -10.60 -23.39 -11.18
C LYS A 694 -11.87 -22.56 -11.18
N TRP A 695 -12.73 -22.85 -12.14
CA TRP A 695 -14.06 -22.30 -12.16
C TRP A 695 -14.96 -23.07 -11.21
N ILE A 696 -15.74 -22.34 -10.43
CA ILE A 696 -16.80 -22.85 -9.57
C ILE A 696 -18.11 -22.27 -10.09
N ASP A 697 -19.04 -23.13 -10.49
CA ASP A 697 -20.39 -22.72 -10.87
C ASP A 697 -21.24 -22.61 -9.60
N LEU A 698 -21.73 -21.40 -9.31
CA LEU A 698 -22.56 -21.14 -8.13
C LEU A 698 -24.04 -21.40 -8.42
N GLY A 699 -24.42 -21.54 -9.69
CA GLY A 699 -25.78 -21.78 -10.15
C GLY A 699 -26.37 -20.63 -10.95
N THR A 700 -27.68 -20.73 -11.18
CA THR A 700 -28.44 -19.85 -12.08
C THR A 700 -29.75 -19.43 -11.42
N ILE A 701 -30.11 -18.16 -11.52
CA ILE A 701 -31.45 -17.69 -11.19
C ILE A 701 -32.20 -17.42 -12.48
N ASN A 702 -33.33 -18.11 -12.67
CA ASN A 702 -34.15 -18.02 -13.87
C ASN A 702 -35.22 -16.93 -13.75
N ASN A 703 -35.75 -16.50 -14.89
CA ASN A 703 -36.87 -15.54 -14.99
C ASN A 703 -36.60 -14.18 -14.31
N ILE A 704 -35.35 -13.72 -14.32
CA ILE A 704 -35.00 -12.38 -13.84
C ILE A 704 -35.52 -11.34 -14.82
N TYR A 705 -36.02 -10.23 -14.27
CA TYR A 705 -36.32 -9.02 -15.03
C TYR A 705 -35.37 -7.89 -14.64
N LEU A 706 -34.59 -7.39 -15.61
CA LEU A 706 -33.78 -6.18 -15.45
C LEU A 706 -34.42 -5.07 -16.30
N PRO A 707 -35.04 -4.04 -15.70
CA PRO A 707 -35.74 -3.00 -16.44
C PRO A 707 -34.75 -2.08 -17.18
N CYS A 708 -35.15 -1.56 -18.33
CA CYS A 708 -34.38 -0.54 -19.07
C CYS A 708 -34.56 0.83 -18.41
N ASP A 709 -33.46 1.57 -18.28
CA ASP A 709 -33.41 2.95 -17.75
C ASP A 709 -34.05 3.08 -16.34
N ALA A 710 -34.04 2.00 -15.56
CA ALA A 710 -34.50 1.96 -14.18
C ALA A 710 -33.69 0.92 -13.39
N ASP A 711 -33.65 1.07 -12.06
CA ASP A 711 -32.98 0.13 -11.18
C ASP A 711 -33.72 -1.22 -11.13
N ASN A 712 -32.97 -2.31 -11.14
CA ASN A 712 -33.54 -3.65 -10.96
C ASN A 712 -33.85 -3.94 -9.49
N ASN A 713 -34.78 -4.85 -9.25
CA ASN A 713 -34.97 -5.42 -7.92
C ASN A 713 -33.81 -6.39 -7.61
N ALA A 714 -32.75 -5.90 -6.99
CA ALA A 714 -31.55 -6.69 -6.70
C ALA A 714 -31.85 -7.97 -5.91
N ALA A 715 -32.82 -7.95 -5.00
CA ALA A 715 -33.18 -9.14 -4.21
C ALA A 715 -33.68 -10.31 -5.07
N GLN A 716 -34.31 -10.05 -6.22
CA GLN A 716 -34.72 -11.12 -7.15
C GLN A 716 -33.53 -11.83 -7.80
N THR A 717 -32.39 -11.15 -7.91
CA THR A 717 -31.17 -11.71 -8.51
C THR A 717 -30.37 -12.57 -7.52
N ARG A 718 -30.74 -12.57 -6.23
CA ARG A 718 -29.91 -13.13 -5.16
C ARG A 718 -29.67 -14.63 -5.33
N ILE A 719 -28.40 -15.03 -5.40
CA ILE A 719 -27.98 -16.42 -5.29
C ILE A 719 -27.33 -16.66 -3.92
N THR A 720 -27.57 -17.82 -3.31
CA THR A 720 -26.95 -18.22 -2.04
C THR A 720 -26.24 -19.55 -2.23
N PHE A 721 -25.00 -19.64 -1.78
CA PHE A 721 -24.19 -20.85 -1.87
C PHE A 721 -23.47 -21.12 -0.54
N ALA A 722 -23.15 -22.40 -0.31
CA ALA A 722 -22.50 -22.82 0.92
C ALA A 722 -21.04 -22.38 0.94
N ALA A 723 -20.59 -21.82 2.06
CA ALA A 723 -19.20 -21.44 2.29
C ALA A 723 -18.24 -22.64 2.18
N SER A 724 -18.74 -23.86 2.40
CA SER A 724 -17.99 -25.11 2.21
C SER A 724 -17.65 -25.45 0.76
N GLN A 725 -18.22 -24.73 -0.23
CA GLN A 725 -17.78 -24.82 -1.63
C GLN A 725 -16.46 -24.08 -1.87
N LEU A 726 -16.05 -23.26 -0.91
CA LEU A 726 -14.83 -22.48 -0.96
C LEU A 726 -13.77 -23.15 -0.10
N GLU A 727 -12.51 -22.94 -0.50
CA GLU A 727 -11.35 -23.38 0.24
C GLU A 727 -10.89 -22.23 1.13
N PRO A 728 -10.43 -22.52 2.36
CA PRO A 728 -9.98 -21.48 3.25
C PRO A 728 -8.69 -20.91 2.74
N ASN A 729 -8.56 -19.60 2.90
CA ASN A 729 -7.40 -18.92 2.39
C ASN A 729 -7.42 -19.10 0.87
N HIS A 730 -8.35 -18.54 0.13
CA HIS A 730 -8.35 -18.52 -1.34
C HIS A 730 -8.90 -17.14 -1.78
N SER A 731 -8.64 -16.71 -3.00
CA SER A 731 -9.25 -15.51 -3.59
C SER A 731 -10.10 -15.89 -4.79
N TYR A 732 -11.28 -15.28 -4.88
CA TYR A 732 -12.31 -15.59 -5.85
C TYR A 732 -12.73 -14.35 -6.61
N GLU A 733 -12.80 -14.44 -7.93
CA GLU A 733 -13.23 -13.39 -8.85
C GLU A 733 -14.63 -13.73 -9.31
N ILE A 734 -15.52 -12.75 -9.25
CA ILE A 734 -16.94 -12.95 -9.51
C ILE A 734 -17.23 -12.69 -10.98
N HIS A 735 -17.87 -13.65 -11.63
CA HIS A 735 -18.35 -13.55 -13.00
C HIS A 735 -19.87 -13.71 -13.03
N ILE A 736 -20.52 -12.74 -13.69
CA ILE A 736 -21.96 -12.67 -13.85
C ILE A 736 -22.25 -12.70 -15.34
N GLU A 737 -23.02 -13.70 -15.78
CA GLU A 737 -23.31 -13.92 -17.19
C GLU A 737 -24.84 -13.88 -17.40
N VAL A 738 -25.29 -13.23 -18.48
CA VAL A 738 -26.68 -13.32 -18.97
C VAL A 738 -26.73 -14.20 -20.20
N GLU A 739 -27.90 -14.74 -20.54
CA GLU A 739 -28.10 -15.47 -21.80
C GLU A 739 -28.75 -14.58 -22.86
N ARG A 740 -28.13 -14.48 -24.04
CA ARG A 740 -28.68 -13.87 -25.26
C ARG A 740 -28.42 -14.76 -26.47
N ASP A 741 -29.45 -15.00 -27.28
CA ASP A 741 -29.36 -15.82 -28.50
C ASP A 741 -28.73 -17.21 -28.26
N GLY A 742 -29.01 -17.82 -27.10
CA GLY A 742 -28.46 -19.12 -26.69
C GLY A 742 -26.98 -19.10 -26.32
N LYS A 743 -26.38 -17.92 -26.10
CA LYS A 743 -25.00 -17.73 -25.66
C LYS A 743 -24.95 -16.99 -24.34
N ARG A 744 -23.98 -17.38 -23.50
CA ARG A 744 -23.66 -16.64 -22.28
C ARG A 744 -22.80 -15.42 -22.63
N GLU A 745 -23.20 -14.27 -22.11
CA GLU A 745 -22.54 -12.97 -22.26
C GLU A 745 -22.17 -12.46 -20.86
N ASP A 746 -20.89 -12.20 -20.60
CA ASP A 746 -20.43 -11.57 -19.37
C ASP A 746 -20.82 -10.08 -19.39
N ILE A 747 -21.53 -9.63 -18.35
CA ILE A 747 -22.12 -8.28 -18.26
C ILE A 747 -21.31 -7.33 -17.36
N TRP A 748 -20.01 -7.60 -17.19
CA TRP A 748 -19.16 -6.79 -16.34
C TRP A 748 -19.10 -5.31 -16.77
N ASN A 749 -19.04 -4.40 -15.81
CA ASN A 749 -18.91 -2.97 -16.10
C ASN A 749 -17.48 -2.63 -16.57
N PRO A 750 -17.33 -2.07 -17.78
CA PRO A 750 -16.01 -1.84 -18.39
C PRO A 750 -15.17 -0.80 -17.63
N ASN A 751 -15.78 0.00 -16.75
CA ASN A 751 -15.08 1.10 -16.06
C ASN A 751 -14.46 0.67 -14.72
N VAL A 752 -14.65 -0.57 -14.27
CA VAL A 752 -14.27 -1.01 -12.92
C VAL A 752 -13.55 -2.37 -12.93
N LEU A 753 -12.65 -2.58 -11.97
CA LEU A 753 -12.00 -3.88 -11.77
C LEU A 753 -13.03 -4.93 -11.38
N ARG A 754 -12.80 -6.20 -11.76
CA ARG A 754 -13.66 -7.31 -11.34
C ARG A 754 -13.74 -7.41 -9.82
N ASN A 755 -14.94 -7.66 -9.31
CA ASN A 755 -15.15 -7.85 -7.89
C ASN A 755 -14.47 -9.14 -7.45
N THR A 756 -13.65 -9.03 -6.42
CA THR A 756 -13.00 -10.16 -5.78
C THR A 756 -13.29 -10.20 -4.30
N PHE A 757 -13.20 -11.40 -3.73
CA PHE A 757 -13.19 -11.59 -2.29
C PHE A 757 -12.20 -12.69 -1.92
N SER A 758 -11.76 -12.68 -0.68
CA SER A 758 -10.88 -13.71 -0.12
C SER A 758 -11.58 -14.46 1.00
N THR A 759 -11.16 -15.69 1.22
CA THR A 759 -11.57 -16.53 2.34
C THR A 759 -10.39 -16.72 3.27
N VAL A 760 -10.62 -17.03 4.54
CA VAL A 760 -9.59 -17.42 5.51
C VAL A 760 -10.17 -18.45 6.49
N ASP A 761 -9.32 -19.25 7.11
CA ASP A 761 -9.76 -20.13 8.20
C ASP A 761 -10.16 -19.34 9.44
N GLU A 762 -9.38 -18.34 9.86
CA GLU A 762 -9.66 -17.51 11.04
C GLU A 762 -8.97 -16.15 10.86
N LEU A 763 -9.67 -15.04 11.16
CA LEU A 763 -9.06 -13.71 11.24
C LEU A 763 -8.30 -13.64 12.55
N LYS A 764 -7.00 -13.92 12.49
CA LYS A 764 -6.08 -13.56 13.56
C LYS A 764 -5.76 -12.06 13.44
N PRO A 765 -5.51 -11.33 14.55
CA PRO A 765 -5.05 -9.94 14.52
C PRO A 765 -4.00 -9.81 13.43
N THR A 766 -4.27 -9.00 12.41
CA THR A 766 -3.60 -9.09 11.12
C THR A 766 -2.10 -8.99 11.27
N GLY A 767 -1.50 -10.16 11.17
CA GLY A 767 -0.09 -10.36 10.90
C GLY A 767 0.06 -10.69 9.44
N ILE A 768 0.87 -9.93 8.73
CA ILE A 768 1.22 -10.22 7.34
C ILE A 768 2.12 -11.48 7.35
N ASN A 769 1.55 -12.67 7.09
CA ASN A 769 2.27 -13.94 7.14
C ASN A 769 3.32 -14.05 6.01
N LEU A 770 4.23 -15.02 6.08
CA LEU A 770 5.09 -15.35 4.94
C LEU A 770 4.90 -16.80 4.51
N LEU A 771 5.13 -17.08 3.23
CA LEU A 771 5.01 -18.42 2.69
C LEU A 771 6.19 -19.25 3.19
N LYS A 772 5.90 -20.38 3.82
CA LYS A 772 6.87 -21.44 4.07
C LYS A 772 6.81 -22.38 2.86
N THR A 773 7.89 -22.43 2.09
CA THR A 773 8.07 -23.21 0.83
C THR A 773 7.96 -24.73 1.07
N LYS A 774 7.76 -25.64 0.11
CA LYS A 774 7.65 -25.64 -1.36
C LYS A 774 6.59 -26.71 -1.62
N GLN A 775 5.40 -26.34 -2.10
CA GLN A 775 4.42 -27.37 -2.44
C GLN A 775 4.81 -27.97 -3.79
N SER A 776 4.76 -29.30 -3.90
CA SER A 776 4.95 -30.03 -5.16
C SER A 776 3.77 -29.85 -6.12
N ARG A 777 2.74 -29.11 -5.70
CA ARG A 777 1.65 -28.62 -6.53
C ARG A 777 1.94 -27.16 -6.89
N ALA A 778 1.46 -26.71 -8.04
CA ALA A 778 1.49 -25.30 -8.40
C ALA A 778 0.88 -24.49 -7.25
N LEU A 779 1.64 -23.54 -6.71
CA LEU A 779 1.13 -22.65 -5.68
C LEU A 779 0.17 -21.68 -6.32
N ASP A 780 -0.95 -21.57 -5.64
CA ASP A 780 -2.05 -20.77 -6.06
C ASP A 780 -1.85 -19.37 -5.47
N ILE A 781 -1.29 -18.45 -6.25
CA ILE A 781 -0.81 -17.15 -5.75
C ILE A 781 -1.58 -16.00 -6.39
N PHE A 782 -2.09 -15.06 -5.59
CA PHE A 782 -2.84 -13.87 -6.03
C PHE A 782 -2.14 -12.60 -5.63
N THR A 783 -2.48 -11.50 -6.29
CA THR A 783 -2.39 -10.17 -5.69
C THR A 783 -3.47 -9.98 -4.61
N LEU A 784 -3.36 -8.91 -3.81
CA LEU A 784 -4.40 -8.55 -2.85
C LEU A 784 -5.76 -8.21 -3.49
N GLN A 785 -5.74 -7.82 -4.76
CA GLN A 785 -6.91 -7.54 -5.60
C GLN A 785 -7.52 -8.81 -6.20
N GLY A 786 -6.95 -9.98 -5.89
CA GLY A 786 -7.41 -11.28 -6.38
C GLY A 786 -6.76 -11.71 -7.70
N LEU A 787 -5.84 -11.00 -8.33
CA LEU A 787 -5.34 -11.48 -9.63
C LEU A 787 -4.38 -12.67 -9.49
N ARG A 788 -4.65 -13.83 -10.13
CA ARG A 788 -3.73 -15.00 -10.10
C ARG A 788 -2.37 -14.63 -10.64
N LEU A 789 -1.31 -15.25 -10.15
CA LEU A 789 0.06 -15.17 -10.65
C LEU A 789 0.50 -16.56 -11.16
N SER A 790 1.16 -16.62 -12.31
CA SER A 790 1.59 -17.84 -13.01
C SER A 790 3.03 -18.19 -12.65
N GLN A 791 3.75 -17.19 -12.14
CA GLN A 791 5.09 -17.33 -11.61
C GLN A 791 5.08 -18.15 -10.31
N PRO A 792 6.03 -19.08 -10.14
CA PRO A 792 6.19 -19.81 -8.90
C PRO A 792 6.53 -18.83 -7.77
N TRP A 793 6.18 -19.21 -6.53
CA TRP A 793 6.33 -18.35 -5.37
C TRP A 793 7.74 -17.77 -5.23
N GLU A 794 8.78 -18.42 -5.74
CA GLU A 794 10.18 -18.02 -5.70
C GLU A 794 10.56 -16.91 -6.69
N GLU A 795 9.79 -16.71 -7.77
CA GLU A 795 10.08 -15.70 -8.80
C GLU A 795 9.33 -14.38 -8.60
N LEU A 796 8.32 -14.37 -7.74
CA LEU A 796 7.59 -13.16 -7.37
C LEU A 796 8.49 -12.07 -6.70
N PRO A 797 8.34 -10.77 -6.93
CA PRO A 797 9.03 -9.74 -6.17
C PRO A 797 8.48 -9.60 -4.74
N ALA A 798 9.12 -8.77 -3.93
CA ALA A 798 8.61 -8.40 -2.62
C ALA A 798 7.23 -7.72 -2.73
N GLY A 799 6.30 -8.06 -1.85
CA GLY A 799 4.92 -7.55 -1.87
C GLY A 799 3.96 -8.45 -1.13
N ILE A 800 2.74 -7.99 -0.88
CA ILE A 800 1.71 -8.81 -0.22
C ILE A 800 0.88 -9.50 -1.29
N TYR A 801 0.85 -10.83 -1.20
CA TYR A 801 0.12 -11.72 -2.08
C TYR A 801 -0.94 -12.46 -1.28
N ILE A 802 -1.95 -13.00 -1.92
CA ILE A 802 -2.88 -13.94 -1.31
C ILE A 802 -2.43 -15.31 -1.81
N VAL A 803 -1.70 -16.10 -1.03
CA VAL A 803 -1.13 -17.38 -1.52
C VAL A 803 -1.64 -18.56 -0.74
N ASP A 804 -2.17 -19.55 -1.48
CA ASP A 804 -3.18 -20.47 -0.95
C ASP A 804 -4.04 -19.62 -0.02
N GLY A 805 -4.55 -18.54 -0.64
CA GLY A 805 -5.19 -17.35 -0.12
C GLY A 805 -5.07 -16.88 1.33
N LYS A 806 -3.87 -17.03 1.91
CA LYS A 806 -3.47 -16.23 3.07
C LYS A 806 -2.81 -14.96 2.54
N LYS A 807 -3.07 -13.81 3.18
CA LYS A 807 -2.24 -12.61 2.96
C LYS A 807 -0.82 -12.92 3.41
N ILE A 808 0.06 -13.03 2.44
CA ILE A 808 1.42 -13.49 2.55
C ILE A 808 2.33 -12.45 1.91
N ILE A 809 3.16 -11.81 2.72
CA ILE A 809 4.23 -10.97 2.21
C ILE A 809 5.32 -11.86 1.65
N LYS A 810 5.75 -11.57 0.44
CA LYS A 810 7.05 -11.94 -0.07
C LYS A 810 7.98 -10.79 0.27
N LYS A 811 9.13 -11.09 0.88
CA LYS A 811 10.14 -10.07 1.21
C LYS A 811 11.11 -9.88 0.07
#